data_AF-A0A507AQZ4-F1
#
_entry.id   AF-A0A507AQZ4-F1
#
_cell.length_a   1.000
_cell.length_b   1.000
_cell.length_c   1.000
_cell.angle_alpha   90.00
_cell.angle_beta   90.00
_cell.angle_gamma   90.00
#
_symmetry.space_group_name_H-M   'P 1'
#
loop_
_entity.id
_entity.type
_entity.pdbx_description
1 polymer ?
#
loop_
_entity_poly.entity_id
_entity_poly.type
_entity_poly.pdbx_seq_one_letter_code
_entity_poly.pdbx_strand_id
1 'polypeptide(L)'
;MTQLRPPIRVAVTQAEPVWLDLEATVDKTCELIREAASNNAQLIAFPECWVPGYPAWIWTRPVDTDMTCEYIRNSLKLDSPQMLRIQRCAADHKMVVVLGFSENVHDSLYISQVTIDVSGDIVMARSKIKATHMERTVFGDSPASCLNSVVQTDVARVGALSCWEHIQPLLKYHTYSGREQIHVAAWPPLFEHGGAEDDSLWSMSSAGTRALASTYAIESQSFVLHCTAVLSQSGIDRMKTQGGAMMATPGGGRSAIFGPDGRKLSIDLPETQEGIIYADLDLDLVLKAKSFVDVCGHYSRPDLLWLSVDREIKEHHRRISRPEKFEFSISIMYTASFAFFEALVEAGVKNCFVNLGSDHPSILEAMIKGSTEKADSFPNIYTCPSEMVALSMADGYARATNEPQCVIVHVDVGTSALGVAIHNAAIGRAPVLIFAGLSPFTIEGEMRGSRTEFIHWLQDVPDQKQIVAQYCRYTGEIKTGKNIKQMVHRAIQIATSEPQGPVYLMGAREVMEEEIEPYTINPKLWRPVGPSALPEGAVVEISELLAGAENPLVVCGYSGRNHAAVKALVSLAEAVPGLRVLDTGGSDMCFPADQPGWLSMRYGVDDSVREADVILVVNCDVPWVNTLCRPRSDARIVHLDVDPLKQLMPVFYIDAEARYRVDASTSLSQLVAHLTTDSTLRAQLSSPSALQRRQNLQKSHAAFLESLDAKALVGNAEGGRPSSALVCATLRKTLPRDTIYTVEAVTNFLICHEQLRTTLPGTFINCGGGGLGWSGGGALGVKLATDAADIAKTGKSNQRMVVQIVGDGSYLFSFPSSVYWISQRYGIPVLTILNISFEPPPNYSEIARAASDGHIFAARVATTAEFNAALAEAIKTVQSGISAVLDVAIS
;
A
#
# COMPACT_ATOMS: atom_id res chain seq x y z
N MET A 1 46.30 -24.22 -15.65
CA MET A 1 45.86 -25.62 -15.81
C MET A 1 44.87 -25.91 -14.70
N THR A 2 43.59 -25.64 -14.93
CA THR A 2 42.51 -26.03 -14.01
C THR A 2 42.40 -27.55 -14.03
N GLN A 3 42.47 -28.20 -12.86
CA GLN A 3 42.30 -29.65 -12.72
C GLN A 3 40.94 -30.06 -13.30
N LEU A 4 40.94 -30.90 -14.34
CA LEU A 4 39.74 -31.55 -14.85
C LEU A 4 39.11 -32.35 -13.71
N ARG A 5 37.82 -32.13 -13.44
CA ARG A 5 37.07 -32.90 -12.43
C ARG A 5 37.04 -34.36 -12.89
N PRO A 6 37.34 -35.34 -12.02
CA PRO A 6 37.25 -36.75 -12.40
C PRO A 6 35.81 -37.09 -12.83
N PRO A 7 35.64 -37.95 -13.85
CA PRO A 7 34.31 -38.33 -14.32
C PRO A 7 33.53 -39.07 -13.23
N ILE A 8 32.22 -38.87 -13.21
CA ILE A 8 31.32 -39.49 -12.24
C ILE A 8 30.85 -40.83 -12.79
N ARG A 9 31.17 -41.93 -12.11
CA ARG A 9 30.66 -43.24 -12.51
C ARG A 9 29.25 -43.46 -11.98
N VAL A 10 28.32 -43.82 -12.86
CA VAL A 10 26.91 -44.05 -12.52
C VAL A 10 26.50 -45.49 -12.84
N ALA A 11 25.45 -45.96 -12.15
CA ALA A 11 24.84 -47.26 -12.28
C ALA A 11 23.35 -47.11 -12.60
N VAL A 12 22.87 -47.82 -13.62
CA VAL A 12 21.45 -47.89 -13.98
C VAL A 12 21.02 -49.34 -13.91
N THR A 13 20.04 -49.63 -13.06
CA THR A 13 19.57 -51.01 -12.91
C THR A 13 18.72 -51.43 -14.11
N GLN A 14 18.87 -52.69 -14.48
CA GLN A 14 17.92 -53.44 -15.28
C GLN A 14 17.69 -54.73 -14.51
N ALA A 15 16.74 -54.70 -13.58
CA ALA A 15 16.51 -55.82 -12.67
C ALA A 15 15.02 -56.07 -12.50
N GLU A 16 14.67 -57.27 -12.05
CA GLU A 16 13.33 -57.67 -11.65
C GLU A 16 13.18 -57.56 -10.13
N PRO A 17 12.11 -56.93 -9.61
CA PRO A 17 11.85 -56.87 -8.17
C PRO A 17 11.39 -58.23 -7.65
N VAL A 18 11.37 -58.41 -6.32
CA VAL A 18 10.73 -59.59 -5.75
C VAL A 18 9.22 -59.29 -5.66
N TRP A 19 8.50 -59.73 -6.68
CA TRP A 19 7.11 -59.34 -6.91
C TRP A 19 6.22 -59.50 -5.69
N LEU A 20 5.66 -58.37 -5.24
CA LEU A 20 4.71 -58.30 -4.12
C LEU A 20 5.32 -58.77 -2.79
N ASP A 21 6.62 -58.57 -2.61
CA ASP A 21 7.33 -58.84 -1.35
C ASP A 21 8.20 -57.62 -0.98
N LEU A 22 7.75 -56.87 0.01
CA LEU A 22 8.42 -55.65 0.46
C LEU A 22 9.82 -55.93 1.02
N GLU A 23 9.95 -56.91 1.91
CA GLU A 23 11.21 -57.20 2.60
C GLU A 23 12.25 -57.74 1.63
N ALA A 24 11.87 -58.72 0.82
CA ALA A 24 12.80 -59.33 -0.13
C ALA A 24 13.23 -58.34 -1.22
N THR A 25 12.34 -57.43 -1.65
CA THR A 25 12.72 -56.38 -2.60
C THR A 25 13.65 -55.35 -1.96
N VAL A 26 13.46 -55.00 -0.68
CA VAL A 26 14.38 -54.11 0.07
C VAL A 26 15.75 -54.76 0.24
N ASP A 27 15.81 -56.06 0.50
CA ASP A 27 17.05 -56.83 0.54
C ASP A 27 17.78 -56.76 -0.81
N LYS A 28 17.08 -57.07 -1.90
CA LYS A 28 17.63 -56.99 -3.27
C LYS A 28 18.07 -55.56 -3.63
N THR A 29 17.35 -54.54 -3.17
CA THR A 29 17.73 -53.13 -3.35
C THR A 29 19.08 -52.84 -2.71
N CYS A 30 19.29 -53.28 -1.45
CA CYS A 30 20.55 -53.10 -0.75
C CYS A 30 21.71 -53.89 -1.39
N GLU A 31 21.43 -55.07 -1.94
CA GLU A 31 22.41 -55.85 -2.69
C GLU A 31 22.87 -55.14 -3.96
N LEU A 32 21.94 -54.58 -4.74
CA LEU A 32 22.25 -53.83 -5.95
C LEU A 32 23.02 -52.54 -5.65
N ILE A 33 22.69 -51.83 -4.55
CA ILE A 33 23.46 -50.68 -4.07
C ILE A 33 24.90 -51.09 -3.77
N ARG A 34 25.09 -52.21 -3.05
CA ARG A 34 26.41 -52.74 -2.71
C ARG A 34 27.21 -53.17 -3.95
N GLU A 35 26.56 -53.82 -4.91
CA GLU A 35 27.19 -54.22 -6.17
C GLU A 35 27.65 -52.99 -6.97
N ALA A 36 26.79 -51.98 -7.11
CA ALA A 36 27.15 -50.71 -7.76
C ALA A 36 28.32 -50.01 -7.07
N ALA A 37 28.32 -49.97 -5.73
CA ALA A 37 29.42 -49.40 -4.96
C ALA A 37 30.73 -50.18 -5.15
N SER A 38 30.67 -51.52 -5.18
CA SER A 38 31.84 -52.37 -5.45
C SER A 38 32.43 -52.17 -6.85
N ASN A 39 31.60 -51.71 -7.80
CA ASN A 39 31.99 -51.30 -9.14
C ASN A 39 32.32 -49.80 -9.26
N ASN A 40 32.56 -49.13 -8.14
CA ASN A 40 32.93 -47.72 -8.01
C ASN A 40 31.90 -46.73 -8.57
N ALA A 41 30.64 -47.11 -8.69
CA ALA A 41 29.59 -46.14 -8.98
C ALA A 41 29.39 -45.20 -7.78
N GLN A 42 28.98 -43.97 -8.07
CA GLN A 42 28.68 -42.94 -7.07
C GLN A 42 27.18 -42.63 -7.00
N LEU A 43 26.43 -43.02 -8.04
CA LEU A 43 24.98 -42.88 -8.12
C LEU A 43 24.38 -44.15 -8.73
N ILE A 44 23.31 -44.67 -8.14
CA ILE A 44 22.50 -45.78 -8.67
C ILE A 44 21.04 -45.38 -8.87
N ALA A 45 20.47 -45.75 -10.01
CA ALA A 45 19.08 -45.50 -10.38
C ALA A 45 18.24 -46.78 -10.46
N PHE A 46 16.99 -46.70 -10.00
CA PHE A 46 16.01 -47.78 -10.01
C PHE A 46 14.77 -47.45 -10.88
N PRO A 47 14.08 -48.47 -11.41
CA PRO A 47 12.93 -48.28 -12.30
C PRO A 47 11.67 -47.83 -11.57
N GLU A 48 10.63 -47.53 -12.34
CA GLU A 48 9.34 -47.08 -11.81
C GLU A 48 8.70 -48.18 -10.95
N CYS A 49 8.19 -47.81 -9.78
CA CYS A 49 7.58 -48.73 -8.82
C CYS A 49 8.46 -49.95 -8.48
N TRP A 50 9.79 -49.81 -8.43
CA TRP A 50 10.70 -50.92 -8.13
C TRP A 50 10.31 -51.66 -6.84
N VAL A 51 9.96 -50.96 -5.76
CA VAL A 51 9.41 -51.60 -4.54
C VAL A 51 7.89 -51.46 -4.52
N PRO A 52 7.08 -52.54 -4.52
CA PRO A 52 7.43 -53.97 -4.61
C PRO A 52 7.37 -54.53 -6.05
N GLY A 53 7.38 -53.65 -7.05
CA GLY A 53 7.33 -53.96 -8.48
C GLY A 53 6.16 -53.29 -9.18
N TYR A 54 6.33 -52.94 -10.45
CA TYR A 54 5.26 -52.31 -11.23
C TYR A 54 4.03 -53.23 -11.35
N PRO A 55 2.79 -52.73 -11.13
CA PRO A 55 1.60 -53.58 -11.05
C PRO A 55 1.10 -54.01 -12.43
N ALA A 56 1.81 -54.93 -13.09
CA ALA A 56 1.56 -55.31 -14.48
C ALA A 56 0.14 -55.89 -14.72
N TRP A 57 -0.50 -56.48 -13.70
CA TRP A 57 -1.84 -57.07 -13.84
C TRP A 57 -2.91 -56.06 -14.24
N ILE A 58 -2.73 -54.76 -13.98
CA ILE A 58 -3.72 -53.73 -14.33
C ILE A 58 -4.03 -53.72 -15.83
N TRP A 59 -3.11 -54.14 -16.68
CA TRP A 59 -3.27 -54.21 -18.13
C TRP A 59 -4.07 -55.43 -18.62
N THR A 60 -4.29 -56.40 -17.74
CA THR A 60 -5.09 -57.61 -18.03
C THR A 60 -6.39 -57.61 -17.24
N ARG A 61 -6.31 -57.18 -15.96
CA ARG A 61 -7.37 -57.24 -14.96
C ARG A 61 -7.39 -55.92 -14.17
N PRO A 62 -8.00 -54.83 -14.70
CA PRO A 62 -8.07 -53.54 -14.00
C PRO A 62 -8.78 -53.56 -12.66
N VAL A 63 -9.69 -54.52 -12.45
CA VAL A 63 -10.48 -54.70 -11.23
C VAL A 63 -10.11 -56.06 -10.62
N ASP A 64 -9.18 -56.05 -9.67
CA ASP A 64 -8.69 -57.23 -8.96
C ASP A 64 -8.43 -56.85 -7.49
N THR A 65 -9.48 -56.87 -6.67
CA THR A 65 -9.45 -56.36 -5.29
C THR A 65 -8.49 -57.13 -4.40
N ASP A 66 -8.34 -58.43 -4.62
CA ASP A 66 -7.45 -59.29 -3.84
C ASP A 66 -5.99 -58.95 -4.13
N MET A 67 -5.63 -58.80 -5.40
CA MET A 67 -4.29 -58.38 -5.82
C MET A 67 -3.98 -56.95 -5.35
N THR A 68 -4.95 -56.02 -5.44
CA THR A 68 -4.77 -54.65 -4.93
C THR A 68 -4.54 -54.63 -3.42
N CYS A 69 -5.27 -55.45 -2.63
CA CYS A 69 -5.03 -55.55 -1.19
C CYS A 69 -3.62 -56.06 -0.87
N GLU A 70 -3.17 -57.08 -1.60
CA GLU A 70 -1.81 -57.62 -1.45
C GLU A 70 -0.74 -56.58 -1.83
N TYR A 71 -0.97 -55.81 -2.89
CA TYR A 71 -0.08 -54.75 -3.32
C TYR A 71 0.02 -53.59 -2.31
N ILE A 72 -1.12 -53.17 -1.71
CA ILE A 72 -1.13 -52.14 -0.66
C ILE A 72 -0.27 -52.55 0.54
N ARG A 73 -0.37 -53.82 0.97
CA ARG A 73 0.41 -54.34 2.12
C ARG A 73 1.91 -54.37 1.86
N ASN A 74 2.31 -54.56 0.60
CA ASN A 74 3.72 -54.65 0.20
C ASN A 74 4.28 -53.32 -0.35
N SER A 75 3.48 -52.25 -0.39
CA SER A 75 3.93 -50.93 -0.80
C SER A 75 4.69 -50.24 0.34
N LEU A 76 5.81 -49.60 0.00
CA LEU A 76 6.79 -49.05 0.95
C LEU A 76 6.28 -47.73 1.56
N LYS A 77 6.49 -47.51 2.86
CA LYS A 77 6.22 -46.20 3.51
C LYS A 77 7.52 -45.42 3.70
N LEU A 78 7.48 -44.10 3.55
CA LEU A 78 8.66 -43.24 3.70
C LEU A 78 9.29 -43.32 5.11
N ASP A 79 8.47 -43.42 6.15
CA ASP A 79 8.89 -43.49 7.56
C ASP A 79 9.08 -44.93 8.07
N SER A 80 9.11 -45.91 7.16
CA SER A 80 9.19 -47.32 7.53
C SER A 80 10.61 -47.78 7.90
N PRO A 81 10.75 -48.83 8.72
CA PRO A 81 12.03 -49.49 8.96
C PRO A 81 12.73 -49.93 7.68
N GLN A 82 11.97 -50.31 6.64
CA GLN A 82 12.48 -50.76 5.36
C GLN A 82 13.12 -49.61 4.58
N MET A 83 12.51 -48.41 4.55
CA MET A 83 13.12 -47.23 3.95
C MET A 83 14.41 -46.84 4.70
N LEU A 84 14.38 -46.87 6.04
CA LEU A 84 15.57 -46.63 6.87
C LEU A 84 16.71 -47.62 6.59
N ARG A 85 16.41 -48.87 6.24
CA ARG A 85 17.43 -49.86 5.84
C ARG A 85 18.11 -49.47 4.53
N ILE A 86 17.33 -48.98 3.55
CA ILE A 86 17.87 -48.50 2.27
C ILE A 86 18.72 -47.24 2.49
N GLN A 87 18.24 -46.29 3.30
CA GLN A 87 18.98 -45.10 3.71
C GLN A 87 20.33 -45.44 4.34
N ARG A 88 20.36 -46.39 5.28
CA ARG A 88 21.61 -46.88 5.88
C ARG A 88 22.52 -47.54 4.86
N CYS A 89 21.99 -48.36 3.97
CA CYS A 89 22.78 -49.00 2.92
C CYS A 89 23.42 -47.97 1.98
N ALA A 90 22.69 -46.91 1.63
CA ALA A 90 23.23 -45.77 0.86
C ALA A 90 24.38 -45.09 1.62
N ALA A 91 24.21 -44.83 2.91
CA ALA A 91 25.24 -44.22 3.77
C ALA A 91 26.50 -45.09 3.90
N ASP A 92 26.33 -46.37 4.20
CA ASP A 92 27.42 -47.34 4.40
C ASP A 92 28.30 -47.48 3.15
N HIS A 93 27.70 -47.30 1.97
CA HIS A 93 28.37 -47.41 0.68
C HIS A 93 28.66 -46.06 0.01
N LYS A 94 28.37 -44.93 0.67
CA LYS A 94 28.53 -43.55 0.16
C LYS A 94 27.95 -43.36 -1.24
N MET A 95 26.74 -43.89 -1.42
CA MET A 95 26.06 -43.96 -2.70
C MET A 95 24.90 -42.98 -2.74
N VAL A 96 24.78 -42.19 -3.80
CA VAL A 96 23.53 -41.51 -4.11
C VAL A 96 22.55 -42.53 -4.70
N VAL A 97 21.38 -42.68 -4.09
CA VAL A 97 20.36 -43.66 -4.54
C VAL A 97 19.13 -42.92 -5.02
N VAL A 98 18.72 -43.14 -6.27
CA VAL A 98 17.44 -42.67 -6.79
C VAL A 98 16.51 -43.87 -6.96
N LEU A 99 15.58 -44.00 -6.01
CA LEU A 99 14.71 -45.17 -5.86
C LEU A 99 13.29 -44.86 -6.30
N GLY A 100 12.76 -45.57 -7.29
CA GLY A 100 11.33 -45.58 -7.60
C GLY A 100 10.58 -46.62 -6.76
N PHE A 101 9.38 -46.33 -6.27
CA PHE A 101 8.59 -47.26 -5.46
C PHE A 101 7.11 -46.90 -5.44
N SER A 102 6.28 -47.88 -5.10
CA SER A 102 4.89 -47.69 -4.71
C SER A 102 4.86 -47.21 -3.26
N GLU A 103 4.52 -45.94 -3.05
CA GLU A 103 4.44 -45.34 -1.71
C GLU A 103 3.07 -45.60 -1.10
N ASN A 104 3.04 -46.15 0.12
CA ASN A 104 1.81 -46.30 0.91
C ASN A 104 1.69 -45.16 1.94
N VAL A 105 0.72 -44.27 1.73
CA VAL A 105 0.31 -43.22 2.67
C VAL A 105 -1.09 -43.53 3.18
N HIS A 106 -1.19 -44.05 4.41
CA HIS A 106 -2.46 -44.46 5.01
C HIS A 106 -3.30 -45.38 4.09
N ASP A 107 -2.66 -46.37 3.46
CA ASP A 107 -3.25 -47.34 2.54
C ASP A 107 -3.74 -46.76 1.20
N SER A 108 -3.41 -45.49 0.91
CA SER A 108 -3.49 -44.89 -0.43
C SER A 108 -2.11 -44.97 -1.12
N LEU A 109 -2.09 -45.34 -2.40
CA LEU A 109 -0.85 -45.60 -3.12
C LEU A 109 -0.49 -44.49 -4.12
N TYR A 110 0.80 -44.16 -4.18
CA TYR A 110 1.37 -43.20 -5.12
C TYR A 110 2.61 -43.78 -5.82
N ILE A 111 2.83 -43.40 -7.08
CA ILE A 111 4.06 -43.75 -7.80
C ILE A 111 5.12 -42.74 -7.38
N SER A 112 6.04 -43.13 -6.50
CA SER A 112 6.99 -42.22 -5.85
C SER A 112 8.44 -42.48 -6.23
N GLN A 113 9.27 -41.45 -6.07
CA GLN A 113 10.72 -41.50 -6.16
C GLN A 113 11.36 -40.76 -4.99
N VAL A 114 12.42 -41.31 -4.43
CA VAL A 114 13.29 -40.62 -3.46
C VAL A 114 14.72 -40.54 -3.98
N THR A 115 15.39 -39.43 -3.68
CA THR A 115 16.85 -39.31 -3.76
C THR A 115 17.39 -39.35 -2.34
N ILE A 116 18.22 -40.35 -2.08
CA ILE A 116 18.97 -40.52 -0.85
C ILE A 116 20.40 -40.10 -1.14
N ASP A 117 20.94 -39.14 -0.38
CA ASP A 117 22.32 -38.70 -0.53
C ASP A 117 23.30 -39.67 0.14
N VAL A 118 24.60 -39.45 -0.05
CA VAL A 118 25.66 -40.33 0.49
C VAL A 118 25.70 -40.39 2.02
N SER A 119 25.01 -39.50 2.71
CA SER A 119 24.82 -39.54 4.18
C SER A 119 23.74 -40.53 4.62
N GLY A 120 22.91 -41.01 3.68
CA GLY A 120 21.70 -41.75 3.95
C GLY A 120 20.46 -40.87 4.16
N ASP A 121 20.58 -39.55 4.08
CA ASP A 121 19.42 -38.66 4.22
C ASP A 121 18.59 -38.65 2.92
N ILE A 122 17.26 -38.73 3.06
CA ILE A 122 16.35 -38.44 1.94
C ILE A 122 16.39 -36.93 1.70
N VAL A 123 17.07 -36.54 0.63
CA VAL A 123 17.21 -35.12 0.24
C VAL A 123 16.13 -34.68 -0.76
N MET A 124 15.44 -35.64 -1.37
CA MET A 124 14.28 -35.39 -2.23
C MET A 124 13.28 -36.54 -2.12
N ALA A 125 12.00 -36.20 -1.97
CA ALA A 125 10.88 -37.14 -2.08
C ALA A 125 9.81 -36.50 -2.98
N ARG A 126 9.36 -37.24 -3.99
CA ARG A 126 8.33 -36.80 -4.93
C ARG A 126 7.47 -37.97 -5.38
N SER A 127 6.32 -37.64 -5.94
CA SER A 127 5.42 -38.60 -6.58
C SER A 127 5.05 -38.14 -7.99
N LYS A 128 4.75 -39.08 -8.88
CA LYS A 128 4.33 -38.84 -10.27
C LYS A 128 3.12 -37.92 -10.26
N ILE A 129 3.16 -36.82 -11.01
CA ILE A 129 2.11 -35.78 -10.97
C ILE A 129 0.70 -36.35 -11.20
N LYS A 130 0.60 -37.35 -12.08
CA LYS A 130 -0.65 -38.04 -12.41
C LYS A 130 -0.39 -39.46 -12.88
N ALA A 131 -1.13 -40.43 -12.34
CA ALA A 131 -1.07 -41.82 -12.79
C ALA A 131 -1.58 -41.96 -14.24
N THR A 132 -0.91 -42.80 -15.03
CA THR A 132 -1.17 -43.01 -16.46
C THR A 132 -2.20 -44.11 -16.69
N HIS A 133 -3.29 -43.79 -17.38
CA HIS A 133 -4.26 -44.76 -17.90
C HIS A 133 -4.68 -45.81 -16.84
N MET A 134 -4.27 -47.08 -16.98
CA MET A 134 -4.64 -48.16 -16.07
C MET A 134 -4.01 -48.03 -14.69
N GLU A 135 -2.92 -47.28 -14.54
CA GLU A 135 -2.30 -47.02 -13.23
C GLU A 135 -3.31 -46.35 -12.27
N ARG A 136 -4.28 -45.59 -12.80
CA ARG A 136 -5.33 -44.92 -11.99
C ARG A 136 -6.29 -45.89 -11.28
N THR A 137 -6.25 -47.18 -11.60
CA THR A 137 -7.01 -48.18 -10.85
C THR A 137 -6.34 -48.57 -9.52
N VAL A 138 -5.07 -48.20 -9.34
CA VAL A 138 -4.26 -48.50 -8.15
C VAL A 138 -3.74 -47.23 -7.47
N PHE A 139 -3.33 -46.23 -8.23
CA PHE A 139 -2.61 -45.05 -7.71
C PHE A 139 -3.42 -43.76 -7.78
N GLY A 140 -3.22 -42.89 -6.77
CA GLY A 140 -3.83 -41.56 -6.68
C GLY A 140 -3.03 -40.45 -7.38
N ASP A 141 -3.65 -39.26 -7.48
CA ASP A 141 -3.01 -38.04 -7.97
C ASP A 141 -2.17 -37.40 -6.85
N SER A 142 -0.97 -36.93 -7.20
CA SER A 142 0.03 -36.48 -6.21
C SER A 142 -0.17 -35.03 -5.77
N PRO A 143 0.11 -34.69 -4.49
CA PRO A 143 0.09 -33.31 -4.01
C PRO A 143 1.26 -32.48 -4.59
N ALA A 144 1.31 -31.18 -4.28
CA ALA A 144 2.28 -30.23 -4.85
C ALA A 144 3.76 -30.61 -4.64
N SER A 145 4.08 -31.49 -3.67
CA SER A 145 5.42 -32.06 -3.49
C SER A 145 5.93 -32.82 -4.72
N CYS A 146 5.06 -33.22 -5.65
CA CYS A 146 5.44 -33.80 -6.94
C CYS A 146 6.39 -32.91 -7.78
N LEU A 147 6.37 -31.59 -7.54
CA LEU A 147 7.22 -30.60 -8.22
C LEU A 147 8.65 -30.52 -7.67
N ASN A 148 8.94 -31.17 -6.53
CA ASN A 148 10.31 -31.29 -5.98
C ASN A 148 11.10 -32.34 -6.78
N SER A 149 11.55 -31.96 -7.97
CA SER A 149 12.10 -32.89 -8.97
C SER A 149 13.61 -32.78 -9.19
N VAL A 150 14.30 -31.82 -8.55
CA VAL A 150 15.77 -31.66 -8.63
C VAL A 150 16.34 -31.32 -7.24
N VAL A 151 17.46 -31.93 -6.90
CA VAL A 151 18.19 -31.69 -5.64
C VAL A 151 19.70 -31.69 -5.86
N GLN A 152 20.43 -30.91 -5.07
CA GLN A 152 21.89 -31.00 -4.98
C GLN A 152 22.25 -32.18 -4.06
N THR A 153 23.04 -33.11 -4.58
CA THR A 153 23.67 -34.21 -3.80
C THR A 153 25.16 -33.96 -3.68
N ASP A 154 25.87 -34.78 -2.90
CA ASP A 154 27.34 -34.73 -2.83
C ASP A 154 28.03 -35.08 -4.16
N VAL A 155 27.33 -35.75 -5.08
CA VAL A 155 27.89 -36.17 -6.38
C VAL A 155 27.61 -35.13 -7.47
N ALA A 156 26.34 -34.79 -7.67
CA ALA A 156 25.88 -33.86 -8.69
C ALA A 156 24.52 -33.26 -8.34
N ARG A 157 24.03 -32.28 -9.12
CA ARG A 157 22.60 -31.98 -9.11
C ARG A 157 21.84 -33.07 -9.86
N VAL A 158 20.94 -33.74 -9.16
CA VAL A 158 20.21 -34.91 -9.64
C VAL A 158 18.74 -34.55 -9.72
N GLY A 159 18.14 -34.77 -10.88
CA GLY A 159 16.68 -34.73 -11.03
C GLY A 159 16.09 -36.10 -11.33
N ALA A 160 14.78 -36.24 -11.15
CA ALA A 160 14.07 -37.49 -11.38
C ALA A 160 12.63 -37.29 -11.84
N LEU A 161 12.22 -38.04 -12.86
CA LEU A 161 10.85 -38.14 -13.34
C LEU A 161 10.50 -39.61 -13.68
N SER A 162 9.19 -39.91 -13.72
CA SER A 162 8.68 -41.25 -14.00
C SER A 162 7.88 -41.27 -15.32
N CYS A 163 8.28 -42.15 -16.24
CA CYS A 163 7.47 -42.59 -17.38
C CYS A 163 6.90 -41.42 -18.20
N TRP A 164 5.59 -41.31 -18.37
CA TRP A 164 4.96 -40.28 -19.22
C TRP A 164 5.11 -38.84 -18.71
N GLU A 165 5.76 -38.59 -17.57
CA GLU A 165 6.19 -37.24 -17.20
C GLU A 165 7.20 -36.65 -18.20
N HIS A 166 7.95 -37.50 -18.92
CA HIS A 166 8.91 -37.10 -19.96
C HIS A 166 8.28 -36.55 -21.24
N ILE A 167 6.95 -36.45 -21.31
CA ILE A 167 6.23 -35.76 -22.39
C ILE A 167 5.41 -34.56 -21.90
N GLN A 168 5.53 -34.16 -20.63
CA GLN A 168 4.81 -33.01 -20.05
C GLN A 168 5.67 -31.74 -20.16
N PRO A 169 5.48 -30.86 -21.16
CA PRO A 169 6.46 -29.81 -21.46
C PRO A 169 6.69 -28.83 -20.30
N LEU A 170 5.65 -28.48 -19.53
CA LEU A 170 5.78 -27.59 -18.37
C LEU A 170 6.49 -28.25 -17.19
N LEU A 171 6.21 -29.53 -16.92
CA LEU A 171 6.90 -30.28 -15.88
C LEU A 171 8.38 -30.49 -16.23
N LYS A 172 8.65 -30.86 -17.49
CA LYS A 172 10.03 -30.93 -18.00
C LYS A 172 10.73 -29.58 -17.84
N TYR A 173 10.07 -28.49 -18.24
CA TYR A 173 10.63 -27.13 -18.12
C TYR A 173 10.96 -26.76 -16.69
N HIS A 174 10.03 -27.04 -15.77
CA HIS A 174 10.26 -26.87 -14.34
C HIS A 174 11.47 -27.67 -13.87
N THR A 175 11.56 -28.97 -14.19
CA THR A 175 12.68 -29.82 -13.77
C THR A 175 14.02 -29.34 -14.32
N TYR A 176 14.18 -29.10 -15.63
CA TYR A 176 15.47 -28.66 -16.15
C TYR A 176 15.85 -27.22 -15.72
N SER A 177 14.88 -26.38 -15.34
CA SER A 177 15.15 -25.06 -14.74
C SER A 177 15.87 -25.17 -13.39
N GLY A 178 15.72 -26.31 -12.69
CA GLY A 178 16.50 -26.69 -11.51
C GLY A 178 17.98 -26.99 -11.80
N ARG A 179 18.41 -26.90 -13.06
CA ARG A 179 19.80 -27.01 -13.53
C ARG A 179 20.46 -28.34 -13.17
N GLU A 180 19.70 -29.43 -13.20
CA GLU A 180 20.22 -30.79 -13.04
C GLU A 180 21.39 -31.06 -14.00
N GLN A 181 22.26 -31.96 -13.56
CA GLN A 181 23.42 -32.43 -14.32
C GLN A 181 23.24 -33.91 -14.69
N ILE A 182 22.52 -34.66 -13.86
CA ILE A 182 22.13 -36.05 -14.09
C ILE A 182 20.62 -36.15 -13.83
N HIS A 183 19.90 -36.79 -14.74
CA HIS A 183 18.47 -37.02 -14.67
C HIS A 183 18.18 -38.52 -14.61
N VAL A 184 17.33 -38.95 -13.69
CA VAL A 184 16.86 -40.33 -13.61
C VAL A 184 15.48 -40.45 -14.20
N ALA A 185 15.39 -41.15 -15.32
CA ALA A 185 14.16 -41.46 -16.03
C ALA A 185 13.71 -42.88 -15.65
N ALA A 186 12.79 -43.00 -14.70
CA ALA A 186 12.27 -44.28 -14.23
C ALA A 186 11.11 -44.76 -15.12
N TRP A 187 11.19 -45.99 -15.62
CA TRP A 187 10.21 -46.59 -16.52
C TRP A 187 9.80 -47.99 -16.01
N PRO A 188 8.60 -48.46 -16.37
CA PRO A 188 8.18 -49.84 -16.11
C PRO A 188 8.88 -50.80 -17.10
N PRO A 189 8.55 -52.09 -17.13
CA PRO A 189 8.98 -52.99 -18.21
C PRO A 189 8.53 -52.47 -19.59
N LEU A 190 9.48 -52.34 -20.54
CA LEU A 190 9.24 -51.80 -21.88
C LEU A 190 9.62 -52.80 -22.98
N PHE A 191 8.69 -53.10 -23.88
CA PHE A 191 8.83 -54.12 -24.93
C PHE A 191 9.08 -53.49 -26.31
N GLU A 192 9.61 -54.26 -27.25
CA GLU A 192 9.69 -53.80 -28.65
C GLU A 192 8.30 -53.71 -29.30
N HIS A 193 8.18 -52.84 -30.29
CA HIS A 193 6.98 -52.79 -31.13
C HIS A 193 7.09 -53.87 -32.21
N GLY A 194 6.06 -54.70 -32.35
CA GLY A 194 6.02 -55.79 -33.35
C GLY A 194 5.86 -55.33 -34.80
N GLY A 195 5.95 -54.02 -35.07
CA GLY A 195 5.87 -53.46 -36.42
C GLY A 195 4.43 -53.33 -36.91
N ALA A 196 4.19 -53.46 -38.21
CA ALA A 196 2.89 -53.17 -38.82
C ALA A 196 1.74 -54.10 -38.37
N GLU A 197 2.05 -55.24 -37.75
CA GLU A 197 1.08 -56.22 -37.25
C GLU A 197 0.81 -56.07 -35.74
N ASP A 198 1.54 -55.18 -35.05
CA ASP A 198 1.33 -54.87 -33.65
C ASP A 198 0.38 -53.68 -33.53
N ASP A 199 -0.82 -53.92 -33.01
CA ASP A 199 -1.85 -52.90 -32.82
C ASP A 199 -1.53 -51.91 -31.67
N SER A 200 -0.42 -52.09 -30.95
CA SER A 200 0.02 -51.17 -29.89
C SER A 200 0.64 -49.87 -30.42
N LEU A 201 0.73 -48.85 -29.57
CA LEU A 201 1.35 -47.58 -29.96
C LEU A 201 2.88 -47.69 -29.93
N TRP A 202 3.56 -47.34 -31.03
CA TRP A 202 5.03 -47.31 -31.07
C TRP A 202 5.65 -46.44 -29.97
N SER A 203 4.97 -45.37 -29.55
CA SER A 203 5.42 -44.51 -28.45
C SER A 203 5.53 -45.24 -27.10
N MET A 204 4.79 -46.34 -26.93
CA MET A 204 4.82 -47.20 -25.73
C MET A 204 5.92 -48.27 -25.79
N SER A 205 6.59 -48.40 -26.93
CA SER A 205 7.68 -49.35 -27.09
C SER A 205 8.98 -48.84 -26.45
N SER A 206 9.92 -49.75 -26.29
CA SER A 206 11.29 -49.43 -25.89
C SER A 206 11.98 -48.45 -26.84
N ALA A 207 11.67 -48.48 -28.14
CA ALA A 207 12.24 -47.55 -29.10
C ALA A 207 11.66 -46.13 -28.91
N GLY A 208 10.34 -46.02 -28.73
CA GLY A 208 9.67 -44.74 -28.52
C GLY A 208 10.07 -44.05 -27.22
N THR A 209 10.10 -44.79 -26.13
CA THR A 209 10.52 -44.28 -24.81
C THR A 209 12.01 -43.94 -24.74
N ARG A 210 12.88 -44.67 -25.45
CA ARG A 210 14.30 -44.28 -25.61
C ARG A 210 14.47 -43.01 -26.44
N ALA A 211 13.63 -42.79 -27.45
CA ALA A 211 13.62 -41.52 -28.18
C ALA A 211 13.26 -40.34 -27.27
N LEU A 212 12.31 -40.54 -26.33
CA LEU A 212 11.98 -39.53 -25.31
C LEU A 212 13.16 -39.26 -24.37
N ALA A 213 13.87 -40.29 -23.90
CA ALA A 213 15.05 -40.13 -23.03
C ALA A 213 16.19 -39.37 -23.72
N SER A 214 16.48 -39.68 -25.00
CA SER A 214 17.47 -38.97 -25.81
C SER A 214 17.07 -37.51 -26.03
N THR A 215 15.79 -37.26 -26.33
CA THR A 215 15.24 -35.90 -26.51
C THR A 215 15.33 -35.09 -25.22
N TYR A 216 14.96 -35.69 -24.08
CA TYR A 216 15.06 -35.05 -22.78
C TYR A 216 16.50 -34.62 -22.50
N ALA A 217 17.48 -35.49 -22.75
CA ALA A 217 18.90 -35.18 -22.54
C ALA A 217 19.36 -33.96 -23.35
N ILE A 218 18.88 -33.81 -24.59
CA ILE A 218 19.17 -32.65 -25.46
C ILE A 218 18.56 -31.37 -24.89
N GLU A 219 17.30 -31.42 -24.45
CA GLU A 219 16.57 -30.25 -23.96
C GLU A 219 17.06 -29.77 -22.59
N SER A 220 17.28 -30.69 -21.65
CA SER A 220 17.78 -30.40 -20.30
C SER A 220 19.29 -30.13 -20.27
N GLN A 221 19.99 -30.66 -21.27
CA GLN A 221 21.46 -30.68 -21.35
C GLN A 221 22.07 -31.35 -20.12
N SER A 222 21.41 -32.41 -19.65
CA SER A 222 21.82 -33.29 -18.55
C SER A 222 22.08 -34.70 -19.06
N PHE A 223 22.85 -35.49 -18.32
CA PHE A 223 22.96 -36.93 -18.58
C PHE A 223 21.66 -37.62 -18.17
N VAL A 224 21.09 -38.48 -19.01
CA VAL A 224 19.84 -39.19 -18.68
C VAL A 224 20.10 -40.66 -18.42
N LEU A 225 19.68 -41.12 -17.25
CA LEU A 225 19.71 -42.51 -16.79
C LEU A 225 18.33 -43.12 -17.01
N HIS A 226 18.15 -43.79 -18.14
CA HIS A 226 16.90 -44.46 -18.52
C HIS A 226 16.85 -45.84 -17.88
N CYS A 227 15.98 -46.02 -16.88
CA CYS A 227 15.94 -47.20 -16.03
C CYS A 227 14.63 -47.97 -16.21
N THR A 228 14.70 -49.28 -16.43
CA THR A 228 13.54 -50.17 -16.67
C THR A 228 13.64 -51.42 -15.80
N ALA A 229 12.49 -51.97 -15.43
CA ALA A 229 12.42 -53.26 -14.76
C ALA A 229 12.40 -54.42 -15.77
N VAL A 230 12.90 -55.57 -15.36
CA VAL A 230 12.74 -56.84 -16.09
C VAL A 230 11.48 -57.53 -15.57
N LEU A 231 10.74 -58.18 -16.46
CA LEU A 231 9.61 -59.04 -16.14
C LEU A 231 9.93 -60.45 -16.65
N SER A 232 10.07 -61.41 -15.74
CA SER A 232 10.25 -62.82 -16.07
C SER A 232 8.93 -63.57 -16.01
N GLN A 233 8.98 -64.86 -16.34
CA GLN A 233 7.82 -65.75 -16.20
C GLN A 233 7.29 -65.78 -14.76
N SER A 234 8.17 -65.61 -13.76
CA SER A 234 7.76 -65.60 -12.36
C SER A 234 6.84 -64.41 -12.04
N GLY A 235 7.14 -63.22 -12.55
CA GLY A 235 6.27 -62.05 -12.41
C GLY A 235 4.95 -62.21 -13.15
N ILE A 236 4.99 -62.80 -14.34
CA ILE A 236 3.79 -63.10 -15.14
C ILE A 236 2.88 -64.08 -14.41
N ASP A 237 3.43 -65.14 -13.83
CA ASP A 237 2.69 -66.14 -13.07
C ASP A 237 2.14 -65.55 -11.77
N ARG A 238 2.97 -64.76 -11.06
CA ARG A 238 2.61 -64.12 -9.79
C ARG A 238 1.47 -63.11 -9.96
N MET A 239 1.54 -62.29 -11.00
CA MET A 239 0.54 -61.27 -11.32
C MET A 239 -0.56 -61.78 -12.26
N LYS A 240 -0.45 -63.02 -12.75
CA LYS A 240 -1.36 -63.72 -13.68
C LYS A 240 -1.62 -62.95 -14.99
N THR A 241 -0.58 -62.39 -15.60
CA THR A 241 -0.72 -61.49 -16.77
C THR A 241 -0.76 -62.21 -18.12
N GLN A 242 -0.80 -63.55 -18.12
CA GLN A 242 -0.86 -64.34 -19.36
C GLN A 242 -2.11 -63.96 -20.16
N GLY A 243 -1.93 -63.71 -21.47
CA GLY A 243 -3.02 -63.33 -22.38
C GLY A 243 -3.47 -61.86 -22.27
N GLY A 244 -2.79 -61.04 -21.46
CA GLY A 244 -2.98 -59.59 -21.44
C GLY A 244 -2.43 -58.89 -22.69
N ALA A 245 -2.92 -57.67 -22.94
CA ALA A 245 -2.48 -56.87 -24.09
C ALA A 245 -1.03 -56.32 -23.94
N MET A 246 -0.51 -56.25 -22.71
CA MET A 246 0.84 -55.78 -22.40
C MET A 246 1.41 -56.53 -21.21
N MET A 247 2.75 -56.59 -21.11
CA MET A 247 3.45 -57.22 -19.99
C MET A 247 3.00 -58.68 -19.75
N ALA A 248 2.70 -59.39 -20.85
CA ALA A 248 2.18 -60.76 -20.84
C ALA A 248 3.26 -61.81 -21.20
N THR A 249 4.44 -61.37 -21.61
CA THR A 249 5.58 -62.20 -21.99
C THR A 249 6.85 -61.75 -21.27
N PRO A 250 7.82 -62.64 -21.05
CA PRO A 250 9.09 -62.26 -20.43
C PRO A 250 9.84 -61.22 -21.27
N GLY A 251 10.43 -60.22 -20.62
CA GLY A 251 11.18 -59.14 -21.27
C GLY A 251 11.13 -57.84 -20.47
N GLY A 252 11.11 -56.71 -21.18
CA GLY A 252 10.90 -55.39 -20.58
C GLY A 252 12.17 -54.63 -20.20
N GLY A 253 13.31 -55.30 -20.08
CA GLY A 253 14.60 -54.70 -19.73
C GLY A 253 15.21 -53.91 -20.89
N ARG A 254 15.17 -52.58 -20.84
CA ARG A 254 15.67 -51.70 -21.90
C ARG A 254 16.42 -50.49 -21.37
N SER A 255 17.06 -50.63 -20.20
CA SER A 255 17.81 -49.56 -19.56
C SER A 255 18.94 -49.03 -20.45
N ALA A 256 19.27 -47.74 -20.33
CA ALA A 256 20.30 -47.08 -21.13
C ALA A 256 20.79 -45.78 -20.46
N ILE A 257 21.94 -45.26 -20.91
CA ILE A 257 22.52 -43.99 -20.46
C ILE A 257 22.72 -43.08 -21.68
N PHE A 258 22.28 -41.83 -21.59
CA PHE A 258 22.40 -40.83 -22.65
C PHE A 258 23.22 -39.61 -22.19
N GLY A 259 24.02 -39.06 -23.09
CA GLY A 259 24.77 -37.82 -22.86
C GLY A 259 23.93 -36.55 -23.08
N PRO A 260 24.40 -35.37 -22.62
CA PRO A 260 23.70 -34.09 -22.74
C PRO A 260 23.36 -33.62 -24.16
N ASP A 261 23.87 -34.30 -25.19
CA ASP A 261 23.55 -34.06 -26.59
C ASP A 261 22.68 -35.17 -27.21
N GLY A 262 22.12 -36.04 -26.37
CA GLY A 262 21.21 -37.12 -26.75
C GLY A 262 21.88 -38.42 -27.20
N ARG A 263 23.21 -38.46 -27.32
CA ARG A 263 23.90 -39.70 -27.76
C ARG A 263 23.80 -40.79 -26.69
N LYS A 264 23.61 -42.06 -27.10
CA LYS A 264 23.68 -43.20 -26.18
C LYS A 264 25.14 -43.48 -25.79
N LEU A 265 25.39 -43.59 -24.48
CA LEU A 265 26.71 -43.85 -23.89
C LEU A 265 26.88 -45.30 -23.42
N SER A 266 25.77 -45.97 -23.11
CA SER A 266 25.78 -47.36 -22.63
C SER A 266 25.74 -48.39 -23.75
N ILE A 267 26.17 -49.61 -23.40
CA ILE A 267 25.89 -50.84 -24.15
C ILE A 267 24.62 -51.45 -23.57
N ASP A 268 23.71 -51.91 -24.44
CA ASP A 268 22.44 -52.47 -24.01
C ASP A 268 22.62 -53.90 -23.49
N LEU A 269 21.88 -54.25 -22.45
CA LEU A 269 21.67 -55.64 -22.05
C LEU A 269 20.49 -56.24 -22.83
N PRO A 270 20.47 -57.58 -23.05
CA PRO A 270 19.29 -58.28 -23.54
C PRO A 270 18.05 -58.01 -22.69
N GLU A 271 16.86 -58.05 -23.29
CA GLU A 271 15.64 -57.57 -22.64
C GLU A 271 15.11 -58.44 -21.49
N THR A 272 15.54 -59.69 -21.42
CA THR A 272 15.22 -60.65 -20.37
C THR A 272 16.35 -60.80 -19.34
N GLN A 273 17.46 -60.08 -19.50
CA GLN A 273 18.63 -60.22 -18.65
C GLN A 273 18.62 -59.18 -17.52
N GLU A 274 18.83 -59.64 -16.28
CA GLU A 274 19.14 -58.74 -15.17
C GLU A 274 20.62 -58.29 -15.18
N GLY A 275 20.86 -57.05 -14.76
CA GLY A 275 22.19 -56.52 -14.55
C GLY A 275 22.19 -55.01 -14.24
N ILE A 276 23.39 -54.45 -14.08
CA ILE A 276 23.60 -53.02 -13.90
C ILE A 276 24.40 -52.49 -15.10
N ILE A 277 23.90 -51.40 -15.69
CA ILE A 277 24.56 -50.69 -16.78
C ILE A 277 25.38 -49.54 -16.17
N TYR A 278 26.65 -49.44 -16.55
CA TYR A 278 27.57 -48.43 -16.04
C TYR A 278 28.05 -47.47 -17.14
N ALA A 279 28.27 -46.21 -16.77
CA ALA A 279 29.00 -45.24 -17.59
C ALA A 279 29.76 -44.24 -16.72
N ASP A 280 30.84 -43.67 -17.27
CA ASP A 280 31.60 -42.59 -16.65
C ASP A 280 31.18 -41.26 -17.30
N LEU A 281 30.69 -40.32 -16.48
CA LEU A 281 30.09 -39.07 -16.93
C LEU A 281 31.08 -37.91 -16.77
N ASP A 282 31.52 -37.33 -17.89
CA ASP A 282 32.29 -36.08 -17.91
C ASP A 282 31.33 -34.89 -17.82
N LEU A 283 31.25 -34.26 -16.64
CA LEU A 283 30.37 -33.10 -16.42
C LEU A 283 30.71 -31.88 -17.28
N ASP A 284 31.90 -31.80 -17.88
CA ASP A 284 32.21 -30.74 -18.85
C ASP A 284 31.38 -30.89 -20.14
N LEU A 285 30.84 -32.07 -20.44
CA LEU A 285 29.90 -32.26 -21.55
C LEU A 285 28.60 -31.47 -21.36
N VAL A 286 28.15 -31.28 -20.11
CA VAL A 286 27.01 -30.41 -19.78
C VAL A 286 27.34 -28.96 -20.12
N LEU A 287 28.56 -28.51 -19.79
CA LEU A 287 29.02 -27.16 -20.12
C LEU A 287 29.18 -26.97 -21.63
N LYS A 288 29.71 -27.97 -22.34
CA LYS A 288 29.83 -27.94 -23.80
C LYS A 288 28.46 -27.84 -24.48
N ALA A 289 27.48 -28.63 -24.04
CA ALA A 289 26.11 -28.53 -24.56
C ALA A 289 25.52 -27.13 -24.30
N LYS A 290 25.60 -26.64 -23.05
CA LYS A 290 25.11 -25.31 -22.65
C LYS A 290 25.81 -24.17 -23.39
N SER A 291 27.09 -24.31 -23.72
CA SER A 291 27.84 -23.28 -24.46
C SER A 291 27.25 -23.01 -25.84
N PHE A 292 26.60 -24.01 -26.45
CA PHE A 292 25.95 -23.87 -27.74
C PHE A 292 24.56 -23.26 -27.61
N VAL A 293 23.66 -23.86 -26.79
CA VAL A 293 22.26 -23.41 -26.64
C VAL A 293 21.74 -23.71 -25.24
N ASP A 294 21.85 -22.80 -24.25
CA ASP A 294 21.30 -23.05 -22.90
C ASP A 294 19.82 -22.64 -22.81
N VAL A 295 18.93 -23.64 -22.88
CA VAL A 295 17.45 -23.47 -22.91
C VAL A 295 16.90 -22.74 -21.69
N CYS A 296 17.59 -22.76 -20.55
CA CYS A 296 17.23 -21.99 -19.35
C CYS A 296 18.17 -20.83 -19.02
N GLY A 297 19.22 -20.62 -19.81
CA GLY A 297 20.24 -19.59 -19.59
C GLY A 297 20.28 -18.58 -20.72
N HIS A 298 21.42 -18.47 -21.41
CA HIS A 298 21.65 -17.43 -22.43
C HIS A 298 20.79 -17.56 -23.69
N TYR A 299 20.15 -18.72 -23.92
CA TYR A 299 19.18 -18.90 -24.99
C TYR A 299 17.72 -18.75 -24.51
N SER A 300 17.51 -18.42 -23.23
CA SER A 300 16.20 -18.16 -22.64
C SER A 300 15.91 -16.65 -22.57
N ARG A 301 14.63 -16.29 -22.70
CA ARG A 301 14.16 -14.89 -22.55
C ARG A 301 12.96 -14.80 -21.60
N PRO A 302 13.13 -15.14 -20.30
CA PRO A 302 12.04 -15.06 -19.33
C PRO A 302 11.55 -13.63 -19.10
N ASP A 303 12.33 -12.62 -19.50
CA ASP A 303 11.93 -11.21 -19.57
C ASP A 303 10.93 -10.90 -20.70
N LEU A 304 10.87 -11.74 -21.74
CA LEU A 304 9.95 -11.59 -22.88
C LEU A 304 8.84 -12.64 -22.93
N LEU A 305 9.19 -13.90 -22.63
CA LEU A 305 8.32 -15.06 -22.74
C LEU A 305 8.38 -15.82 -21.42
N TRP A 306 7.36 -15.60 -20.60
CA TRP A 306 7.06 -16.44 -19.46
C TRP A 306 5.60 -16.91 -19.60
N LEU A 307 5.33 -18.18 -19.27
CA LEU A 307 3.99 -18.74 -19.24
C LEU A 307 3.55 -18.91 -17.78
N SER A 308 2.40 -18.35 -17.44
CA SER A 308 1.61 -18.69 -16.25
C SER A 308 0.16 -18.68 -16.68
N VAL A 309 -0.51 -19.84 -16.72
CA VAL A 309 -1.86 -19.88 -17.28
C VAL A 309 -2.79 -20.86 -16.58
N ASP A 310 -3.92 -20.24 -16.20
CA ASP A 310 -5.27 -20.75 -16.03
C ASP A 310 -5.61 -21.70 -14.90
N ARG A 311 -6.76 -21.47 -14.28
CA ARG A 311 -7.52 -20.28 -13.79
C ARG A 311 -8.80 -21.00 -13.37
N GLU A 312 -8.87 -21.19 -12.05
CA GLU A 312 -9.25 -22.44 -11.36
C GLU A 312 -10.42 -23.23 -11.98
N ILE A 313 -10.56 -24.53 -11.70
CA ILE A 313 -11.65 -24.91 -10.76
C ILE A 313 -11.50 -26.33 -10.18
N LYS A 314 -11.55 -26.31 -8.85
CA LYS A 314 -12.20 -27.19 -7.87
C LYS A 314 -11.47 -28.29 -7.13
N GLU A 315 -11.97 -28.33 -5.90
CA GLU A 315 -11.40 -28.62 -4.61
C GLU A 315 -12.01 -29.89 -4.02
N HIS A 316 -11.32 -30.48 -3.04
CA HIS A 316 -12.01 -31.00 -1.87
C HIS A 316 -11.14 -30.72 -0.64
N HIS A 317 -11.69 -30.08 0.40
CA HIS A 317 -12.15 -30.82 1.59
C HIS A 317 -12.83 -29.99 2.70
N ARG A 318 -13.91 -30.62 3.19
CA ARG A 318 -14.48 -30.64 4.57
C ARG A 318 -13.40 -31.04 5.61
N ARG A 319 -13.46 -30.77 6.92
CA ARG A 319 -14.51 -30.30 7.86
C ARG A 319 -13.86 -30.07 9.25
N ILE A 320 -14.49 -29.23 10.07
CA ILE A 320 -14.92 -29.46 11.48
C ILE A 320 -13.94 -30.15 12.47
N SER A 321 -13.44 -29.30 13.38
CA SER A 321 -13.25 -29.40 14.85
C SER A 321 -12.93 -30.72 15.61
N ARG A 322 -11.78 -30.64 16.35
CA ARG A 322 -11.44 -31.13 17.73
C ARG A 322 -11.09 -32.63 17.97
N PRO A 323 -10.34 -32.98 19.05
CA PRO A 323 -9.26 -32.28 19.79
C PRO A 323 -8.03 -33.18 20.19
N GLU A 324 -6.88 -32.55 20.49
CA GLU A 324 -5.98 -32.76 21.67
C GLU A 324 -4.46 -32.54 21.40
N LYS A 325 -3.97 -31.45 22.01
CA LYS A 325 -2.64 -31.17 22.61
C LYS A 325 -1.37 -31.60 21.87
N PHE A 326 -0.85 -30.65 21.07
CA PHE A 326 0.57 -30.31 21.04
C PHE A 326 0.69 -28.78 21.10
N GLU A 327 1.62 -28.27 21.90
CA GLU A 327 1.85 -26.83 22.10
C GLU A 327 2.27 -26.17 20.78
N PHE A 328 1.35 -25.38 20.21
CA PHE A 328 1.63 -24.49 19.09
C PHE A 328 1.62 -23.04 19.59
N SER A 329 2.67 -22.30 19.23
CA SER A 329 2.62 -20.83 19.20
C SER A 329 1.55 -20.43 18.18
N ILE A 330 0.45 -19.84 18.66
CA ILE A 330 -0.61 -19.30 17.80
C ILE A 330 -0.05 -18.02 17.16
N SER A 331 0.24 -18.06 15.86
CA SER A 331 0.37 -16.84 15.05
C SER A 331 -1.03 -16.26 14.90
N ILE A 332 -1.33 -15.17 15.62
CA ILE A 332 -2.62 -14.47 15.54
C ILE A 332 -2.62 -13.72 14.21
N MET A 333 -3.18 -14.30 13.15
CA MET A 333 -3.34 -13.63 11.85
C MET A 333 -4.37 -12.49 11.92
N TYR A 334 -4.20 -11.45 11.11
CA TYR A 334 -5.20 -10.38 10.92
C TYR A 334 -5.26 -9.88 9.47
N THR A 335 -6.25 -9.06 9.12
CA THR A 335 -6.38 -8.54 7.76
C THR A 335 -5.46 -7.34 7.52
N ALA A 336 -5.10 -7.11 6.25
CA ALA A 336 -4.43 -5.89 5.81
C ALA A 336 -5.21 -4.63 6.23
N SER A 337 -6.54 -4.65 6.18
CA SER A 337 -7.40 -3.58 6.72
C SER A 337 -7.15 -3.28 8.20
N PHE A 338 -6.92 -4.29 9.04
CA PHE A 338 -6.58 -4.02 10.44
C PHE A 338 -5.18 -3.43 10.58
N ALA A 339 -4.20 -3.94 9.82
CA ALA A 339 -2.85 -3.38 9.76
C ALA A 339 -2.83 -1.93 9.25
N PHE A 340 -3.73 -1.56 8.34
CA PHE A 340 -3.93 -0.19 7.87
C PHE A 340 -4.31 0.74 9.01
N PHE A 341 -5.33 0.39 9.80
CA PHE A 341 -5.72 1.19 10.96
C PHE A 341 -4.64 1.23 12.05
N GLU A 342 -3.93 0.13 12.29
CA GLU A 342 -2.76 0.16 13.18
C GLU A 342 -1.72 1.17 12.70
N ALA A 343 -1.41 1.17 11.39
CA ALA A 343 -0.46 2.12 10.81
C ALA A 343 -0.93 3.58 10.94
N LEU A 344 -2.24 3.83 10.79
CA LEU A 344 -2.82 5.17 11.00
C LEU A 344 -2.56 5.64 12.43
N VAL A 345 -2.85 4.80 13.43
CA VAL A 345 -2.60 5.10 14.86
C VAL A 345 -1.12 5.31 15.13
N GLU A 346 -0.26 4.40 14.65
CA GLU A 346 1.20 4.48 14.78
C GLU A 346 1.76 5.77 14.16
N ALA A 347 1.13 6.28 13.10
CA ALA A 347 1.47 7.53 12.42
C ALA A 347 0.81 8.79 13.01
N GLY A 348 0.02 8.65 14.09
CA GLY A 348 -0.56 9.77 14.84
C GLY A 348 -1.94 10.22 14.36
N VAL A 349 -2.61 9.47 13.49
CA VAL A 349 -4.00 9.76 13.07
C VAL A 349 -4.94 9.44 14.22
N LYS A 350 -5.74 10.45 14.61
CA LYS A 350 -6.71 10.34 15.72
C LYS A 350 -8.14 10.10 15.24
N ASN A 351 -8.48 10.64 14.07
CA ASN A 351 -9.84 10.59 13.53
C ASN A 351 -9.84 10.10 12.08
N CYS A 352 -10.81 9.24 11.77
CA CYS A 352 -11.13 8.80 10.42
C CYS A 352 -12.53 9.31 10.06
N PHE A 353 -12.63 10.13 9.01
CA PHE A 353 -13.88 10.61 8.44
C PHE A 353 -14.25 9.72 7.27
N VAL A 354 -15.37 8.99 7.36
CA VAL A 354 -15.64 7.86 6.47
C VAL A 354 -16.94 8.02 5.70
N ASN A 355 -16.88 7.80 4.39
CA ASN A 355 -18.02 7.54 3.52
C ASN A 355 -17.77 6.19 2.84
N LEU A 356 -18.45 5.16 3.33
CA LEU A 356 -18.15 3.76 3.04
C LEU A 356 -19.04 3.21 1.93
N GLY A 357 -18.51 2.27 1.16
CA GLY A 357 -19.22 1.63 0.04
C GLY A 357 -18.96 0.13 -0.08
N SER A 358 -19.30 -0.43 -1.24
CA SER A 358 -19.32 -1.88 -1.53
C SER A 358 -17.95 -2.60 -1.46
N ASP A 359 -16.86 -1.83 -1.56
CA ASP A 359 -15.44 -2.21 -1.48
C ASP A 359 -14.89 -2.26 -0.03
N HIS A 360 -15.61 -1.69 0.94
CA HIS A 360 -15.17 -1.55 2.33
C HIS A 360 -15.56 -2.66 3.35
N PRO A 361 -16.06 -3.87 3.01
CA PRO A 361 -16.39 -4.88 4.03
C PRO A 361 -15.26 -5.19 5.03
N SER A 362 -14.01 -5.31 4.57
CA SER A 362 -12.87 -5.57 5.46
C SER A 362 -12.46 -4.38 6.32
N ILE A 363 -12.66 -3.16 5.81
CA ILE A 363 -12.47 -1.92 6.57
C ILE A 363 -13.54 -1.81 7.66
N LEU A 364 -14.79 -2.14 7.37
CA LEU A 364 -15.87 -2.22 8.36
C LEU A 364 -15.57 -3.26 9.45
N GLU A 365 -15.13 -4.46 9.05
CA GLU A 365 -14.72 -5.50 10.01
C GLU A 365 -13.57 -5.02 10.90
N ALA A 366 -12.55 -4.38 10.32
CA ALA A 366 -11.44 -3.80 11.07
C ALA A 366 -11.87 -2.68 12.02
N MET A 367 -12.82 -1.82 11.61
CA MET A 367 -13.40 -0.78 12.46
C MET A 367 -14.16 -1.36 13.66
N ILE A 368 -14.99 -2.38 13.44
CA ILE A 368 -15.76 -3.03 14.52
C ILE A 368 -14.80 -3.76 15.47
N LYS A 369 -13.86 -4.52 14.91
CA LYS A 369 -12.84 -5.23 15.68
C LYS A 369 -12.00 -4.26 16.50
N GLY A 370 -11.48 -3.21 15.88
CA GLY A 370 -10.65 -2.20 16.52
C GLY A 370 -11.37 -1.42 17.63
N SER A 371 -12.61 -0.99 17.37
CA SER A 371 -13.42 -0.32 18.40
C SER A 371 -13.81 -1.22 19.57
N THR A 372 -13.86 -2.54 19.38
CA THR A 372 -14.17 -3.51 20.45
C THR A 372 -12.92 -3.93 21.22
N GLU A 373 -11.83 -4.27 20.53
CA GLU A 373 -10.62 -4.85 21.12
C GLU A 373 -9.59 -3.79 21.54
N LYS A 374 -9.62 -2.60 20.93
CA LYS A 374 -8.64 -1.52 21.12
C LYS A 374 -9.30 -0.16 21.35
N ALA A 375 -10.47 -0.12 21.99
CA ALA A 375 -11.30 1.08 22.17
C ALA A 375 -10.53 2.35 22.59
N ASP A 376 -9.55 2.23 23.49
CA ASP A 376 -8.77 3.36 24.00
C ASP A 376 -7.66 3.87 23.06
N SER A 377 -7.37 3.14 21.97
CA SER A 377 -6.24 3.41 21.07
C SER A 377 -6.60 3.39 19.58
N PHE A 378 -7.79 2.92 19.23
CA PHE A 378 -8.29 2.92 17.86
C PHE A 378 -8.75 4.34 17.46
N PRO A 379 -8.63 4.76 16.19
CA PRO A 379 -9.04 6.11 15.80
C PRO A 379 -10.55 6.27 15.93
N ASN A 380 -10.98 7.49 16.26
CA ASN A 380 -12.41 7.84 16.27
C ASN A 380 -12.95 7.76 14.84
N ILE A 381 -14.07 7.09 14.65
CA ILE A 381 -14.73 6.96 13.35
C ILE A 381 -15.92 7.91 13.29
N TYR A 382 -15.90 8.81 12.31
CA TYR A 382 -17.02 9.71 12.00
C TYR A 382 -17.59 9.35 10.62
N THR A 383 -18.78 8.75 10.59
CA THR A 383 -19.54 8.57 9.33
C THR A 383 -19.97 9.93 8.80
N CYS A 384 -19.65 10.20 7.54
CA CYS A 384 -19.94 11.43 6.83
C CYS A 384 -20.77 11.11 5.57
N PRO A 385 -22.02 11.59 5.46
CA PRO A 385 -22.87 11.36 4.28
C PRO A 385 -22.35 11.97 2.97
N SER A 386 -21.31 12.81 3.02
CA SER A 386 -20.69 13.45 1.87
C SER A 386 -19.17 13.44 2.00
N GLU A 387 -18.49 13.02 0.93
CA GLU A 387 -17.03 12.97 0.80
C GLU A 387 -16.41 14.38 0.88
N MET A 388 -17.08 15.38 0.28
CA MET A 388 -16.72 16.80 0.43
C MET A 388 -16.65 17.22 1.90
N VAL A 389 -17.68 16.88 2.68
CA VAL A 389 -17.75 17.25 4.09
C VAL A 389 -16.73 16.45 4.91
N ALA A 390 -16.54 15.17 4.61
CA ALA A 390 -15.53 14.33 5.25
C ALA A 390 -14.11 14.90 5.09
N LEU A 391 -13.73 15.26 3.87
CA LEU A 391 -12.43 15.86 3.60
C LEU A 391 -12.31 17.28 4.17
N SER A 392 -13.38 18.07 4.15
CA SER A 392 -13.37 19.41 4.77
C SER A 392 -13.21 19.34 6.30
N MET A 393 -13.79 18.34 6.97
CA MET A 393 -13.57 18.10 8.40
C MET A 393 -12.13 17.70 8.70
N ALA A 394 -11.57 16.78 7.92
CA ALA A 394 -10.17 16.38 8.04
C ALA A 394 -9.21 17.56 7.84
N ASP A 395 -9.45 18.36 6.80
CA ASP A 395 -8.71 19.58 6.49
C ASP A 395 -8.81 20.59 7.66
N GLY A 396 -10.02 20.89 8.15
CA GLY A 396 -10.21 21.84 9.26
C GLY A 396 -9.50 21.41 10.55
N TYR A 397 -9.54 20.12 10.89
CA TYR A 397 -8.80 19.57 12.03
C TYR A 397 -7.28 19.71 11.81
N ALA A 398 -6.81 19.34 10.63
CA ALA A 398 -5.39 19.38 10.28
C ALA A 398 -4.84 20.82 10.28
N ARG A 399 -5.60 21.81 9.82
CA ARG A 399 -5.19 23.24 9.90
C ARG A 399 -5.08 23.73 11.34
N ALA A 400 -6.00 23.31 12.21
CA ALA A 400 -5.99 23.73 13.61
C ALA A 400 -4.86 23.11 14.45
N THR A 401 -4.34 21.95 14.02
CA THR A 401 -3.42 21.12 14.84
C THR A 401 -2.07 20.84 14.19
N ASN A 402 -1.98 20.95 12.87
CA ASN A 402 -0.92 20.40 12.04
C ASN A 402 -0.78 18.86 12.13
N GLU A 403 -1.80 18.17 12.65
CA GLU A 403 -1.83 16.71 12.77
C GLU A 403 -2.66 16.08 11.63
N PRO A 404 -2.14 15.08 10.91
CA PRO A 404 -2.82 14.48 9.79
C PRO A 404 -4.04 13.67 10.23
N GLN A 405 -5.15 13.81 9.51
CA GLN A 405 -6.35 12.99 9.67
C GLN A 405 -6.53 12.05 8.47
N CYS A 406 -7.33 11.00 8.64
CA CYS A 406 -7.66 10.08 7.56
C CYS A 406 -9.08 10.32 7.03
N VAL A 407 -9.23 10.29 5.72
CA VAL A 407 -10.52 10.29 5.04
C VAL A 407 -10.63 8.98 4.28
N ILE A 408 -11.70 8.22 4.51
CA ILE A 408 -11.97 6.99 3.78
C ILE A 408 -13.17 7.24 2.88
N VAL A 409 -12.98 7.10 1.57
CA VAL A 409 -14.03 7.26 0.56
C VAL A 409 -14.17 6.01 -0.28
N HIS A 410 -15.31 5.87 -0.95
CA HIS A 410 -15.55 4.80 -1.90
C HIS A 410 -14.58 4.85 -3.12
N VAL A 411 -14.68 3.85 -4.00
CA VAL A 411 -14.04 3.79 -5.32
C VAL A 411 -14.38 5.01 -6.20
N ASP A 412 -13.76 5.12 -7.38
CA ASP A 412 -14.05 6.00 -8.52
C ASP A 412 -14.97 7.21 -8.23
N VAL A 413 -16.29 7.01 -8.18
CA VAL A 413 -17.26 8.09 -7.97
C VAL A 413 -17.15 8.75 -6.59
N GLY A 414 -16.78 8.01 -5.55
CA GLY A 414 -16.47 8.56 -4.22
C GLY A 414 -15.17 9.37 -4.23
N THR A 415 -14.16 8.88 -4.96
CA THR A 415 -12.94 9.66 -5.23
C THR A 415 -13.26 10.94 -6.01
N SER A 416 -14.15 10.88 -7.00
CA SER A 416 -14.63 12.05 -7.75
C SER A 416 -15.47 12.99 -6.88
N ALA A 417 -16.24 12.46 -5.94
CA ALA A 417 -17.09 13.22 -5.02
C ALA A 417 -16.31 14.01 -3.96
N LEU A 418 -15.01 13.72 -3.76
CA LEU A 418 -14.09 14.61 -3.04
C LEU A 418 -14.10 16.03 -3.65
N GLY A 419 -14.34 16.13 -4.97
CA GLY A 419 -14.67 17.37 -5.66
C GLY A 419 -13.68 18.50 -5.37
N VAL A 420 -14.21 19.67 -5.01
CA VAL A 420 -13.38 20.85 -4.75
C VAL A 420 -12.64 20.79 -3.39
N ALA A 421 -13.01 19.86 -2.50
CA ALA A 421 -12.38 19.76 -1.17
C ALA A 421 -10.90 19.36 -1.28
N ILE A 422 -10.54 18.52 -2.26
CA ILE A 422 -9.14 18.14 -2.47
C ILE A 422 -8.29 19.29 -3.01
N HIS A 423 -8.87 20.15 -3.85
CA HIS A 423 -8.22 21.39 -4.27
C HIS A 423 -7.95 22.28 -3.06
N ASN A 424 -8.93 22.45 -2.18
CA ASN A 424 -8.80 23.24 -0.95
C ASN A 424 -7.73 22.70 -0.01
N ALA A 425 -7.69 21.38 0.22
CA ALA A 425 -6.64 20.74 1.00
C ALA A 425 -5.26 20.90 0.36
N ALA A 426 -5.17 20.83 -0.98
CA ALA A 426 -3.91 20.96 -1.70
C ALA A 426 -3.32 22.37 -1.69
N ILE A 427 -4.14 23.38 -2.03
CA ILE A 427 -3.71 24.77 -2.10
C ILE A 427 -3.52 25.34 -0.69
N GLY A 428 -4.43 25.06 0.22
CA GLY A 428 -4.27 25.45 1.61
C GLY A 428 -3.34 24.54 2.42
N ARG A 429 -2.71 23.55 1.79
CA ARG A 429 -1.63 22.72 2.35
C ARG A 429 -2.03 21.97 3.63
N ALA A 430 -3.25 21.46 3.69
CA ALA A 430 -3.70 20.64 4.80
C ALA A 430 -3.10 19.22 4.71
N PRO A 431 -2.38 18.73 5.73
CA PRO A 431 -1.86 17.37 5.74
C PRO A 431 -3.00 16.38 6.02
N VAL A 432 -3.43 15.64 5.00
CA VAL A 432 -4.51 14.64 5.13
C VAL A 432 -4.17 13.40 4.32
N LEU A 433 -4.46 12.22 4.88
CA LEU A 433 -4.40 10.96 4.14
C LEU A 433 -5.80 10.62 3.64
N ILE A 434 -5.94 10.48 2.34
CA ILE A 434 -7.16 9.99 1.71
C ILE A 434 -6.90 8.53 1.35
N PHE A 435 -7.74 7.63 1.85
CA PHE A 435 -7.80 6.26 1.42
C PHE A 435 -9.08 6.03 0.62
N ALA A 436 -8.95 5.41 -0.54
CA ALA A 436 -10.08 4.94 -1.33
C ALA A 436 -9.95 3.45 -1.60
N GLY A 437 -11.04 2.70 -1.55
CA GLY A 437 -10.98 1.35 -2.08
C GLY A 437 -10.85 1.36 -3.61
N LEU A 438 -10.51 0.19 -4.15
CA LEU A 438 -10.63 -0.12 -5.57
C LEU A 438 -11.60 -1.29 -5.74
N SER A 439 -12.29 -1.29 -6.87
CA SER A 439 -13.09 -2.43 -7.30
C SER A 439 -12.23 -3.70 -7.32
N PRO A 440 -12.80 -4.86 -6.95
CA PRO A 440 -12.05 -6.10 -6.96
C PRO A 440 -11.53 -6.44 -8.37
N PHE A 441 -10.30 -6.95 -8.48
CA PHE A 441 -9.70 -7.38 -9.75
C PHE A 441 -9.91 -8.88 -10.07
N THR A 442 -10.56 -9.63 -9.18
CA THR A 442 -10.94 -11.06 -9.33
C THR A 442 -12.47 -11.24 -9.40
N ILE A 443 -12.96 -12.20 -10.19
CA ILE A 443 -14.38 -12.26 -10.62
C ILE A 443 -15.11 -13.50 -10.08
N GLU A 444 -14.46 -14.65 -10.07
CA GLU A 444 -15.08 -15.96 -9.81
C GLU A 444 -14.83 -16.47 -8.38
N GLY A 445 -14.29 -15.62 -7.50
CA GLY A 445 -13.98 -15.98 -6.12
C GLY A 445 -12.53 -16.46 -5.93
N GLU A 446 -11.63 -16.15 -6.87
CA GLU A 446 -10.22 -16.55 -6.86
C GLU A 446 -9.50 -16.04 -5.60
N MET A 447 -9.97 -14.92 -5.05
CA MET A 447 -9.47 -14.34 -3.81
C MET A 447 -10.62 -13.92 -2.89
N ARG A 448 -10.38 -13.98 -1.59
CA ARG A 448 -11.26 -13.34 -0.60
C ARG A 448 -11.39 -11.86 -0.97
N GLY A 449 -12.61 -11.34 -1.09
CA GLY A 449 -12.86 -9.97 -1.56
C GLY A 449 -13.11 -9.82 -3.06
N SER A 450 -13.17 -10.92 -3.84
CA SER A 450 -13.58 -10.94 -5.26
C SER A 450 -14.91 -10.21 -5.50
N ARG A 451 -15.24 -9.91 -6.76
CA ARG A 451 -16.48 -9.19 -7.10
C ARG A 451 -17.73 -9.92 -6.64
N THR A 452 -18.50 -9.26 -5.78
CA THR A 452 -19.81 -9.74 -5.30
C THR A 452 -20.99 -8.84 -5.66
N GLU A 453 -20.75 -7.60 -6.09
CA GLU A 453 -21.79 -6.59 -6.32
C GLU A 453 -21.78 -6.10 -7.77
N PHE A 454 -22.97 -5.90 -8.36
CA PHE A 454 -23.14 -5.38 -9.73
C PHE A 454 -22.30 -4.12 -10.00
N ILE A 455 -22.20 -3.24 -9.01
CA ILE A 455 -21.53 -1.96 -9.14
C ILE A 455 -20.00 -2.07 -9.32
N HIS A 456 -19.38 -3.17 -8.86
CA HIS A 456 -17.93 -3.38 -9.03
C HIS A 456 -17.49 -3.35 -10.50
N TRP A 457 -18.38 -3.68 -11.46
CA TRP A 457 -18.08 -3.57 -12.91
C TRP A 457 -18.19 -2.17 -13.46
N LEU A 458 -19.10 -1.36 -12.92
CA LEU A 458 -19.36 -0.02 -13.45
C LEU A 458 -18.43 1.04 -12.86
N GLN A 459 -17.86 0.79 -11.69
CA GLN A 459 -16.98 1.70 -10.96
C GLN A 459 -15.50 1.26 -10.98
N ASP A 460 -15.13 0.36 -11.90
CA ASP A 460 -13.74 -0.07 -12.10
C ASP A 460 -13.11 0.70 -13.27
N VAL A 461 -12.47 1.82 -12.94
CA VAL A 461 -11.83 2.70 -13.91
C VAL A 461 -10.34 2.34 -14.10
N PRO A 462 -9.76 2.51 -15.31
CA PRO A 462 -8.38 2.09 -15.58
C PRO A 462 -7.30 2.71 -14.68
N ASP A 463 -7.49 3.95 -14.21
CA ASP A 463 -6.55 4.63 -13.33
C ASP A 463 -7.23 5.66 -12.41
N GLN A 464 -7.82 5.17 -11.31
CA GLN A 464 -8.58 5.99 -10.35
C GLN A 464 -7.78 7.14 -9.74
N LYS A 465 -6.49 6.94 -9.42
CA LYS A 465 -5.65 7.99 -8.82
C LYS A 465 -5.43 9.18 -9.75
N GLN A 466 -5.56 9.04 -11.08
CA GLN A 466 -5.44 10.18 -12.00
C GLN A 466 -6.52 11.24 -11.78
N ILE A 467 -7.68 10.88 -11.22
CA ILE A 467 -8.76 11.81 -10.88
C ILE A 467 -8.26 12.91 -9.94
N VAL A 468 -7.35 12.56 -9.04
CA VAL A 468 -6.91 13.42 -7.93
C VAL A 468 -5.42 13.78 -7.95
N ALA A 469 -4.63 13.14 -8.82
CA ALA A 469 -3.17 13.21 -8.80
C ALA A 469 -2.59 14.64 -8.85
N GLN A 470 -3.24 15.57 -9.54
CA GLN A 470 -2.77 16.96 -9.68
C GLN A 470 -2.81 17.75 -8.35
N TYR A 471 -3.56 17.28 -7.36
CA TYR A 471 -3.73 17.94 -6.07
C TYR A 471 -2.94 17.26 -4.95
N CYS A 472 -2.55 16.00 -5.12
CA CYS A 472 -1.84 15.21 -4.11
C CYS A 472 -0.33 15.41 -4.13
N ARG A 473 0.30 15.41 -2.95
CA ARG A 473 1.77 15.35 -2.80
C ARG A 473 2.32 13.96 -3.13
N TYR A 474 1.49 12.93 -2.95
CA TYR A 474 1.81 11.54 -3.21
C TYR A 474 0.54 10.76 -3.52
N THR A 475 0.60 9.92 -4.55
CA THR A 475 -0.44 8.93 -4.85
C THR A 475 0.18 7.54 -4.86
N GLY A 476 -0.49 6.55 -4.28
CA GLY A 476 0.03 5.19 -4.17
C GLY A 476 -1.09 4.14 -4.14
N GLU A 477 -0.76 2.93 -4.59
CA GLU A 477 -1.66 1.79 -4.57
C GLU A 477 -1.09 0.71 -3.65
N ILE A 478 -1.87 0.31 -2.66
CA ILE A 478 -1.57 -0.79 -1.76
C ILE A 478 -1.83 -2.08 -2.54
N LYS A 479 -0.76 -2.79 -2.88
CA LYS A 479 -0.80 -4.02 -3.69
C LYS A 479 -0.75 -5.30 -2.86
N THR A 480 -0.41 -5.19 -1.57
CA THR A 480 -0.38 -6.28 -0.59
C THR A 480 -0.39 -5.69 0.83
N GLY A 481 -0.92 -6.43 1.80
CA GLY A 481 -0.85 -6.10 3.22
C GLY A 481 0.57 -6.16 3.81
N LYS A 482 1.49 -6.87 3.15
CA LYS A 482 2.84 -7.17 3.69
C LYS A 482 3.74 -5.95 3.92
N ASN A 483 3.44 -4.81 3.30
CA ASN A 483 4.16 -3.54 3.51
C ASN A 483 3.24 -2.32 3.72
N ILE A 484 1.97 -2.57 4.06
CA ILE A 484 0.96 -1.54 4.26
C ILE A 484 1.37 -0.50 5.32
N LYS A 485 2.02 -0.92 6.42
CA LYS A 485 2.47 0.01 7.46
C LYS A 485 3.52 0.99 6.91
N GLN A 486 4.48 0.51 6.13
CA GLN A 486 5.48 1.35 5.46
C GLN A 486 4.82 2.30 4.47
N MET A 487 3.80 1.86 3.73
CA MET A 487 3.08 2.70 2.78
C MET A 487 2.30 3.84 3.45
N VAL A 488 1.56 3.54 4.53
CA VAL A 488 0.82 4.54 5.31
C VAL A 488 1.77 5.55 5.95
N HIS A 489 2.82 5.08 6.63
CA HIS A 489 3.81 5.98 7.24
C HIS A 489 4.53 6.84 6.21
N ARG A 490 4.88 6.29 5.05
CA ARG A 490 5.47 7.07 3.94
C ARG A 490 4.51 8.15 3.46
N ALA A 491 3.24 7.80 3.23
CA ALA A 491 2.24 8.76 2.76
C ALA A 491 2.06 9.89 3.78
N ILE A 492 1.93 9.58 5.07
CA ILE A 492 1.80 10.58 6.13
C ILE A 492 3.06 11.44 6.28
N GLN A 493 4.26 10.83 6.20
CA GLN A 493 5.52 11.58 6.22
C GLN A 493 5.58 12.61 5.08
N ILE A 494 5.11 12.26 3.88
CA ILE A 494 5.02 13.19 2.75
C ILE A 494 3.95 14.25 3.00
N ALA A 495 2.76 13.87 3.48
CA ALA A 495 1.65 14.79 3.75
C ALA A 495 2.04 15.91 4.74
N THR A 496 2.85 15.55 5.74
CA THR A 496 3.25 16.41 6.85
C THR A 496 4.59 17.14 6.65
N SER A 497 5.34 16.80 5.60
CA SER A 497 6.57 17.52 5.22
C SER A 497 6.26 18.69 4.30
N GLU A 498 7.05 19.77 4.37
CA GLU A 498 6.85 20.93 3.50
C GLU A 498 7.26 20.64 2.03
N PRO A 499 6.48 21.09 1.02
CA PRO A 499 5.17 21.73 1.14
C PRO A 499 4.07 20.73 1.52
N GLN A 500 3.40 20.94 2.66
CA GLN A 500 2.35 20.03 3.15
C GLN A 500 1.16 19.94 2.19
N GLY A 501 0.39 18.86 2.27
CA GLY A 501 -0.82 18.68 1.47
C GLY A 501 -1.40 17.27 1.52
N PRO A 502 -2.47 17.02 0.75
CA PRO A 502 -3.14 15.73 0.74
C PRO A 502 -2.27 14.66 0.08
N VAL A 503 -2.40 13.44 0.57
CA VAL A 503 -1.86 12.22 -0.05
C VAL A 503 -2.97 11.23 -0.27
N TYR A 504 -2.86 10.41 -1.31
CA TYR A 504 -3.89 9.49 -1.72
C TYR A 504 -3.34 8.06 -1.79
N LEU A 505 -3.91 7.17 -0.99
CA LEU A 505 -3.69 5.74 -1.08
C LEU A 505 -4.96 5.07 -1.59
N MET A 506 -4.80 4.06 -2.43
CA MET A 506 -5.91 3.21 -2.86
C MET A 506 -5.59 1.74 -2.70
N GLY A 507 -6.57 0.90 -2.44
CA GLY A 507 -6.37 -0.54 -2.25
C GLY A 507 -7.56 -1.36 -2.71
N ALA A 508 -7.33 -2.37 -3.54
CA ALA A 508 -8.38 -3.29 -3.97
C ALA A 508 -8.90 -4.12 -2.80
N ARG A 509 -10.18 -4.46 -2.85
CA ARG A 509 -10.85 -5.19 -1.78
C ARG A 509 -10.11 -6.48 -1.41
N GLU A 510 -9.60 -7.22 -2.38
CA GLU A 510 -8.83 -8.45 -2.15
C GLU A 510 -7.54 -8.19 -1.37
N VAL A 511 -6.85 -7.09 -1.69
CA VAL A 511 -5.63 -6.70 -0.99
C VAL A 511 -5.95 -6.31 0.44
N MET A 512 -7.04 -5.58 0.66
CA MET A 512 -7.47 -5.14 1.98
C MET A 512 -8.02 -6.32 2.81
N GLU A 513 -8.51 -7.38 2.16
CA GLU A 513 -8.93 -8.66 2.75
C GLU A 513 -7.79 -9.67 2.96
N GLU A 514 -6.58 -9.40 2.47
CA GLU A 514 -5.41 -10.27 2.63
C GLU A 514 -5.15 -10.52 4.12
N GLU A 515 -5.14 -11.80 4.54
CA GLU A 515 -4.71 -12.19 5.87
C GLU A 515 -3.18 -12.21 5.93
N ILE A 516 -2.63 -11.53 6.92
CA ILE A 516 -1.20 -11.36 7.14
C ILE A 516 -0.85 -11.63 8.59
N GLU A 517 0.39 -12.06 8.83
CA GLU A 517 0.95 -12.10 10.17
C GLU A 517 1.19 -10.65 10.66
N PRO A 518 0.78 -10.30 11.90
CA PRO A 518 1.06 -9.00 12.46
C PRO A 518 2.56 -8.71 12.46
N TYR A 519 2.91 -7.50 12.03
CA TYR A 519 4.27 -7.03 12.04
C TYR A 519 4.35 -5.60 12.55
N THR A 520 5.54 -5.21 12.98
CA THR A 520 5.82 -3.87 13.49
C THR A 520 6.88 -3.21 12.65
N ILE A 521 6.75 -1.90 12.49
CA ILE A 521 7.83 -1.03 12.01
C ILE A 521 8.29 -0.13 13.16
N ASN A 522 9.33 0.67 12.95
CA ASN A 522 9.76 1.68 13.92
C ASN A 522 9.17 3.05 13.55
N PRO A 523 8.10 3.54 14.21
CA PRO A 523 7.45 4.81 13.86
C PRO A 523 8.37 6.02 13.94
N LYS A 524 9.40 5.97 14.80
CA LYS A 524 10.35 7.08 15.03
C LYS A 524 11.19 7.44 13.79
N LEU A 525 11.29 6.53 12.82
CA LEU A 525 12.03 6.75 11.57
C LEU A 525 11.25 7.56 10.53
N TRP A 526 9.95 7.83 10.77
CA TRP A 526 9.04 8.43 9.78
C TRP A 526 8.63 9.87 10.10
N ARG A 527 9.49 10.60 10.83
CA ARG A 527 9.24 12.02 11.15
C ARG A 527 9.22 12.88 9.88
N PRO A 528 8.49 14.02 9.88
CA PRO A 528 8.55 14.98 8.79
C PRO A 528 9.98 15.49 8.54
N VAL A 529 10.24 15.94 7.31
CA VAL A 529 11.50 16.61 6.94
C VAL A 529 11.64 17.88 7.79
N GLY A 530 12.83 18.10 8.37
CA GLY A 530 13.10 19.25 9.22
C GLY A 530 13.07 20.59 8.46
N PRO A 531 12.86 21.72 9.17
CA PRO A 531 12.80 23.03 8.55
C PRO A 531 14.13 23.43 7.90
N SER A 532 14.06 24.12 6.76
CA SER A 532 15.25 24.71 6.10
C SER A 532 15.49 26.15 6.55
N ALA A 533 16.76 26.50 6.73
CA ALA A 533 17.21 27.82 7.20
C ALA A 533 17.74 28.68 6.04
N LEU A 534 17.83 29.99 6.26
CA LEU A 534 18.55 30.89 5.36
C LEU A 534 20.06 30.60 5.41
N PRO A 535 20.76 30.67 4.25
CA PRO A 535 22.22 30.75 4.23
C PRO A 535 22.72 31.97 5.00
N GLU A 536 23.88 31.88 5.64
CA GLU A 536 24.44 32.95 6.48
C GLU A 536 24.56 34.29 5.73
N GLY A 537 25.07 34.28 4.49
CA GLY A 537 25.16 35.48 3.66
C GLY A 537 23.80 36.10 3.34
N ALA A 538 22.75 35.29 3.19
CA ALA A 538 21.40 35.79 2.94
C ALA A 538 20.80 36.46 4.19
N VAL A 539 21.12 35.96 5.39
CA VAL A 539 20.70 36.60 6.64
C VAL A 539 21.28 38.01 6.73
N VAL A 540 22.56 38.18 6.42
CA VAL A 540 23.22 39.50 6.42
C VAL A 540 22.58 40.43 5.40
N GLU A 541 22.49 40.01 4.15
CA GLU A 541 21.96 40.85 3.05
C GLU A 541 20.52 41.31 3.33
N ILE A 542 19.63 40.40 3.75
CA ILE A 542 18.23 40.73 4.00
C ILE A 542 18.10 41.65 5.22
N SER A 543 18.89 41.44 6.27
CA SER A 543 18.87 42.32 7.44
C SER A 543 19.37 43.73 7.12
N GLU A 544 20.42 43.87 6.30
CA GLU A 544 20.89 45.17 5.82
C GLU A 544 19.84 45.89 4.98
N LEU A 545 19.17 45.19 4.07
CA LEU A 545 18.05 45.73 3.28
C LEU A 545 16.92 46.25 4.17
N LEU A 546 16.49 45.45 5.15
CA LEU A 546 15.41 45.83 6.07
C LEU A 546 15.80 47.00 6.98
N ALA A 547 17.04 47.07 7.45
CA ALA A 547 17.52 48.19 8.28
C ALA A 547 17.68 49.49 7.48
N GLY A 548 18.00 49.38 6.18
CA GLY A 548 18.13 50.49 5.23
C GLY A 548 16.82 51.02 4.66
N ALA A 549 15.73 50.28 4.79
CA ALA A 549 14.46 50.61 4.15
C ALA A 549 13.78 51.86 4.75
N GLU A 550 13.21 52.68 3.88
CA GLU A 550 12.36 53.81 4.25
C GLU A 550 10.87 53.42 4.31
N ASN A 551 10.41 52.49 3.47
CA ASN A 551 9.03 51.99 3.45
C ASN A 551 8.99 50.45 3.39
N PRO A 552 9.55 49.75 4.40
CA PRO A 552 9.63 48.29 4.37
C PRO A 552 8.25 47.63 4.44
N LEU A 553 8.07 46.58 3.63
CA LEU A 553 6.83 45.80 3.56
C LEU A 553 7.14 44.30 3.64
N VAL A 554 6.43 43.58 4.51
CA VAL A 554 6.26 42.13 4.39
C VAL A 554 4.93 41.84 3.70
N VAL A 555 4.97 41.00 2.67
CA VAL A 555 3.76 40.44 2.05
C VAL A 555 3.70 38.96 2.41
N CYS A 556 2.64 38.55 3.11
CA CYS A 556 2.43 37.18 3.57
C CYS A 556 1.10 36.64 3.04
N GLY A 557 0.93 35.31 2.97
CA GLY A 557 -0.34 34.73 2.54
C GLY A 557 -0.83 33.58 3.40
N TYR A 558 0.08 32.67 3.78
CA TYR A 558 -0.26 31.47 4.55
C TYR A 558 0.75 31.19 5.66
N SER A 559 1.52 32.21 6.06
CA SER A 559 2.46 32.14 7.20
C SER A 559 1.77 31.78 8.51
N GLY A 560 0.48 32.17 8.66
CA GLY A 560 -0.35 31.93 9.83
C GLY A 560 -0.52 30.46 10.21
N ARG A 561 -0.35 29.53 9.24
CA ARG A 561 -0.39 28.07 9.47
C ARG A 561 0.62 27.61 10.51
N ASN A 562 1.76 28.29 10.60
CA ASN A 562 2.75 28.08 11.64
C ASN A 562 2.66 29.23 12.66
N HIS A 563 2.03 28.98 13.82
CA HIS A 563 1.88 29.99 14.87
C HIS A 563 3.23 30.54 15.39
N ALA A 564 4.33 29.81 15.23
CA ALA A 564 5.67 30.31 15.56
C ALA A 564 6.17 31.33 14.53
N ALA A 565 5.80 31.18 13.25
CA ALA A 565 6.10 32.17 12.22
C ALA A 565 5.37 33.50 12.47
N VAL A 566 4.13 33.47 12.96
CA VAL A 566 3.41 34.69 13.36
C VAL A 566 4.16 35.42 14.48
N LYS A 567 4.62 34.70 15.49
CA LYS A 567 5.42 35.28 16.59
C LYS A 567 6.73 35.89 16.07
N ALA A 568 7.45 35.16 15.21
CA ALA A 568 8.70 35.65 14.62
C ALA A 568 8.47 36.89 13.74
N LEU A 569 7.35 36.94 13.01
CA LEU A 569 6.96 38.10 12.19
C LEU A 569 6.61 39.32 13.05
N VAL A 570 5.92 39.13 14.18
CA VAL A 570 5.70 40.21 15.16
C VAL A 570 7.03 40.74 15.69
N SER A 571 7.96 39.86 16.09
CA SER A 571 9.29 40.28 16.53
C SER A 571 10.09 40.99 15.43
N LEU A 572 9.92 40.61 14.16
CA LEU A 572 10.52 41.32 13.04
C LEU A 572 9.92 42.73 12.87
N ALA A 573 8.61 42.87 12.96
CA ALA A 573 7.92 44.16 12.89
C ALA A 573 8.28 45.09 14.06
N GLU A 574 8.51 44.53 15.25
CA GLU A 574 9.02 45.27 16.39
C GLU A 574 10.48 45.72 16.19
N ALA A 575 11.32 44.86 15.61
CA ALA A 575 12.73 45.13 15.35
C ALA A 575 12.95 46.16 14.23
N VAL A 576 12.10 46.20 13.20
CA VAL A 576 12.24 47.07 12.02
C VAL A 576 11.23 48.23 12.06
N PRO A 577 11.65 49.46 12.42
CA PRO A 577 10.74 50.60 12.52
C PRO A 577 10.08 50.98 11.20
N GLY A 578 8.75 51.00 11.21
CA GLY A 578 7.94 51.30 10.02
C GLY A 578 7.58 50.08 9.19
N LEU A 579 7.95 48.85 9.60
CA LEU A 579 7.56 47.64 8.88
C LEU A 579 6.05 47.46 8.86
N ARG A 580 5.50 47.43 7.64
CA ARG A 580 4.11 47.10 7.37
C ARG A 580 3.99 45.63 6.99
N VAL A 581 2.86 45.02 7.31
CA VAL A 581 2.56 43.63 6.99
C VAL A 581 1.22 43.57 6.29
N LEU A 582 1.26 43.14 5.02
CA LEU A 582 0.10 42.91 4.18
C LEU A 582 -0.15 41.40 4.07
N ASP A 583 -1.39 41.00 4.34
CA ASP A 583 -1.85 39.64 4.05
C ASP A 583 -2.51 39.61 2.67
N THR A 584 -2.15 38.64 1.82
CA THR A 584 -2.78 38.46 0.52
C THR A 584 -3.34 37.06 0.28
N GLY A 585 -3.26 36.17 1.27
CA GLY A 585 -3.82 34.83 1.21
C GLY A 585 -5.13 34.70 1.96
N GLY A 586 -5.22 35.27 3.17
CA GLY A 586 -6.42 35.21 4.02
C GLY A 586 -6.78 33.79 4.48
N SER A 587 -5.92 32.79 4.28
CA SER A 587 -6.20 31.41 4.72
C SER A 587 -6.11 31.28 6.24
N ASP A 588 -5.24 32.05 6.87
CA ASP A 588 -4.94 32.00 8.29
C ASP A 588 -4.56 33.41 8.76
N MET A 589 -4.78 33.73 10.04
CA MET A 589 -4.26 35.00 10.57
C MET A 589 -2.72 34.99 10.55
N CYS A 590 -2.12 35.77 9.63
CA CYS A 590 -0.66 35.89 9.51
C CYS A 590 -0.05 36.98 10.40
N PHE A 591 -0.82 38.01 10.77
CA PHE A 591 -0.34 39.12 11.59
C PHE A 591 -1.45 39.72 12.47
N PRO A 592 -1.24 39.87 13.80
CA PRO A 592 -2.30 40.30 14.72
C PRO A 592 -2.81 41.72 14.44
N ALA A 593 -4.12 41.90 14.51
CA ALA A 593 -4.77 43.18 14.20
C ALA A 593 -4.52 44.30 15.23
N ASP A 594 -3.94 43.99 16.39
CA ASP A 594 -3.53 44.95 17.42
C ASP A 594 -2.09 45.44 17.25
N GLN A 595 -1.39 44.98 16.21
CA GLN A 595 -0.02 45.38 15.90
C GLN A 595 0.01 46.55 14.91
N PRO A 596 0.83 47.60 15.15
CA PRO A 596 0.87 48.79 14.29
C PRO A 596 1.13 48.53 12.81
N GLY A 597 1.85 47.44 12.49
CA GLY A 597 2.17 47.06 11.10
C GLY A 597 0.99 46.46 10.32
N TRP A 598 -0.15 46.18 10.95
CA TRP A 598 -1.25 45.44 10.32
C TRP A 598 -2.00 46.25 9.26
N LEU A 599 -1.93 45.80 8.00
CA LEU A 599 -2.66 46.39 6.86
C LEU A 599 -3.96 45.64 6.50
N SER A 600 -4.33 44.61 7.27
CA SER A 600 -5.40 43.66 6.92
C SER A 600 -5.07 42.85 5.66
N MET A 601 -6.08 42.14 5.15
CA MET A 601 -6.00 41.27 3.99
C MET A 601 -6.45 42.01 2.71
N ARG A 602 -5.76 41.78 1.59
CA ARG A 602 -6.10 42.29 0.25
C ARG A 602 -5.82 41.24 -0.83
N TYR A 603 -6.66 41.16 -1.86
CA TYR A 603 -6.42 40.28 -3.02
C TYR A 603 -5.37 40.85 -3.99
N GLY A 604 -4.14 41.01 -3.52
CA GLY A 604 -2.99 41.40 -4.34
C GLY A 604 -3.05 42.83 -4.92
N VAL A 605 -3.88 43.71 -4.36
CA VAL A 605 -3.99 45.12 -4.74
C VAL A 605 -4.05 45.97 -3.47
N ASP A 606 -2.98 46.72 -3.23
CA ASP A 606 -2.86 47.67 -2.12
C ASP A 606 -1.76 48.69 -2.45
N ASP A 607 -1.93 49.94 -2.01
CA ASP A 607 -0.96 51.01 -2.28
C ASP A 607 0.39 50.76 -1.58
N SER A 608 0.40 50.02 -0.46
CA SER A 608 1.64 49.69 0.25
C SER A 608 2.64 48.95 -0.63
N VAL A 609 2.18 48.12 -1.57
CA VAL A 609 3.03 47.41 -2.54
C VAL A 609 3.70 48.40 -3.51
N ARG A 610 3.01 49.47 -3.88
CA ARG A 610 3.50 50.49 -4.83
C ARG A 610 4.50 51.45 -4.18
N GLU A 611 4.32 51.68 -2.90
CA GLU A 611 5.11 52.61 -2.09
C GLU A 611 6.39 51.99 -1.55
N ALA A 612 6.40 50.67 -1.34
CA ALA A 612 7.53 49.98 -0.72
C ALA A 612 8.81 50.04 -1.56
N ASP A 613 9.92 50.33 -0.89
CA ASP A 613 11.27 50.28 -1.44
C ASP A 613 11.96 48.92 -1.16
N VAL A 614 11.58 48.24 -0.09
CA VAL A 614 11.99 46.86 0.22
C VAL A 614 10.76 46.00 0.50
N ILE A 615 10.63 44.88 -0.21
CA ILE A 615 9.53 43.92 -0.05
C ILE A 615 10.09 42.54 0.30
N LEU A 616 9.70 42.02 1.46
CA LEU A 616 9.95 40.64 1.85
C LEU A 616 8.66 39.81 1.67
N VAL A 617 8.64 38.94 0.67
CA VAL A 617 7.52 38.03 0.42
C VAL A 617 7.74 36.76 1.25
N VAL A 618 6.81 36.42 2.15
CA VAL A 618 6.95 35.30 3.10
C VAL A 618 5.75 34.37 3.02
N ASN A 619 5.95 33.12 2.58
CA ASN A 619 4.90 32.11 2.47
C ASN A 619 3.64 32.69 1.81
N CYS A 620 3.76 33.05 0.54
CA CYS A 620 2.74 33.79 -0.19
C CYS A 620 2.62 33.31 -1.63
N ASP A 621 1.39 33.00 -2.06
CA ASP A 621 1.11 32.46 -3.39
C ASP A 621 0.83 33.55 -4.42
N VAL A 622 0.12 34.62 -4.04
CA VAL A 622 -0.17 35.76 -4.93
C VAL A 622 0.10 37.05 -4.18
N PRO A 623 1.34 37.58 -4.22
CA PRO A 623 1.68 38.79 -3.47
C PRO A 623 1.09 40.06 -4.09
N TRP A 624 0.93 40.09 -5.42
CA TRP A 624 0.21 41.16 -6.13
C TRP A 624 -0.29 40.69 -7.51
N VAL A 625 -1.30 41.39 -8.03
CA VAL A 625 -1.85 41.15 -9.37
C VAL A 625 -1.21 42.13 -10.36
N ASN A 626 -0.27 41.67 -11.18
CA ASN A 626 0.58 42.51 -12.04
C ASN A 626 -0.16 43.51 -12.96
N THR A 627 -1.42 43.27 -13.33
CA THR A 627 -2.21 44.21 -14.15
C THR A 627 -2.87 45.33 -13.34
N LEU A 628 -3.03 45.14 -12.03
CA LEU A 628 -3.74 46.03 -11.12
C LEU A 628 -2.83 46.68 -10.08
N CYS A 629 -1.78 45.98 -9.66
CA CYS A 629 -0.78 46.41 -8.70
C CYS A 629 0.61 45.90 -9.09
N ARG A 630 1.61 46.78 -9.02
CA ARG A 630 3.02 46.43 -9.23
C ARG A 630 3.87 47.13 -8.19
N PRO A 631 4.92 46.46 -7.68
CA PRO A 631 5.99 47.11 -6.96
C PRO A 631 6.59 48.27 -7.74
N ARG A 632 7.21 49.21 -7.03
CA ARG A 632 8.03 50.25 -7.65
C ARG A 632 9.15 49.59 -8.46
N SER A 633 9.54 50.20 -9.58
CA SER A 633 10.52 49.59 -10.51
C SER A 633 11.92 49.41 -9.92
N ASP A 634 12.23 50.13 -8.86
CA ASP A 634 13.47 50.11 -8.09
C ASP A 634 13.29 49.46 -6.70
N ALA A 635 12.14 48.84 -6.43
CA ALA A 635 11.92 48.10 -5.19
C ALA A 635 12.81 46.85 -5.14
N ARG A 636 13.48 46.63 -4.00
CA ARG A 636 14.28 45.44 -3.70
C ARG A 636 13.36 44.35 -3.16
N ILE A 637 13.29 43.19 -3.82
CA ILE A 637 12.30 42.15 -3.50
C ILE A 637 12.99 40.83 -3.19
N VAL A 638 12.74 40.28 -1.99
CA VAL A 638 13.24 38.96 -1.57
C VAL A 638 12.07 38.03 -1.27
N HIS A 639 12.15 36.78 -1.73
CA HIS A 639 11.09 35.78 -1.58
C HIS A 639 11.52 34.60 -0.72
N LEU A 640 10.87 34.43 0.43
CA LEU A 640 11.06 33.35 1.40
C LEU A 640 9.82 32.46 1.40
N ASP A 641 9.96 31.21 1.01
CA ASP A 641 8.81 30.32 0.89
C ASP A 641 9.23 28.85 0.99
N VAL A 642 8.34 27.97 1.41
CA VAL A 642 8.57 26.52 1.36
C VAL A 642 8.53 25.96 -0.07
N ASP A 643 7.83 26.65 -0.97
CA ASP A 643 7.75 26.41 -2.41
C ASP A 643 7.88 27.74 -3.20
N PRO A 644 9.08 28.32 -3.29
CA PRO A 644 9.27 29.63 -3.94
C PRO A 644 9.07 29.60 -5.46
N LEU A 645 8.95 28.41 -6.06
CA LEU A 645 8.71 28.21 -7.49
C LEU A 645 7.26 27.86 -7.81
N LYS A 646 6.41 27.65 -6.80
CA LYS A 646 4.96 27.37 -6.94
C LYS A 646 4.70 26.21 -7.91
N GLN A 647 5.15 25.01 -7.57
CA GLN A 647 5.13 23.84 -8.45
C GLN A 647 3.75 23.49 -9.01
N LEU A 648 2.68 23.84 -8.30
CA LEU A 648 1.29 23.61 -8.73
C LEU A 648 0.70 24.74 -9.60
N MET A 649 1.44 25.82 -9.82
CA MET A 649 1.01 26.98 -10.60
C MET A 649 1.75 27.00 -11.94
N PRO A 650 1.09 26.66 -13.07
CA PRO A 650 1.74 26.61 -14.38
C PRO A 650 2.35 27.95 -14.81
N VAL A 651 1.82 29.07 -14.32
CA VAL A 651 2.30 30.42 -14.58
C VAL A 651 2.51 31.13 -13.25
N PHE A 652 3.76 31.29 -12.85
CA PHE A 652 4.12 32.06 -11.67
C PHE A 652 5.46 32.78 -11.87
N TYR A 653 5.47 34.08 -11.60
CA TYR A 653 6.66 34.92 -11.64
C TYR A 653 6.45 36.21 -10.83
N ILE A 654 7.47 36.59 -10.08
CA ILE A 654 7.61 37.90 -9.43
C ILE A 654 9.05 38.39 -9.64
N ASP A 655 9.25 39.71 -9.70
CA ASP A 655 10.56 40.37 -9.88
C ASP A 655 11.45 40.33 -8.62
N ALA A 656 11.50 39.18 -7.94
CA ALA A 656 12.38 38.96 -6.80
C ALA A 656 13.84 38.81 -7.24
N GLU A 657 14.74 39.55 -6.61
CA GLU A 657 16.19 39.47 -6.84
C GLU A 657 16.81 38.22 -6.21
N ALA A 658 16.20 37.74 -5.12
CA ALA A 658 16.60 36.52 -4.43
C ALA A 658 15.37 35.69 -4.01
N ARG A 659 15.50 34.36 -4.10
CA ARG A 659 14.45 33.39 -3.72
C ARG A 659 15.08 32.29 -2.88
N TYR A 660 14.52 32.01 -1.72
CA TYR A 660 15.03 31.00 -0.80
C TYR A 660 13.93 30.01 -0.41
N ARG A 661 14.24 28.71 -0.52
CA ARG A 661 13.37 27.64 -0.03
C ARG A 661 13.58 27.43 1.47
N VAL A 662 12.79 28.09 2.30
CA VAL A 662 13.00 28.18 3.76
C VAL A 662 11.72 28.01 4.55
N ASP A 663 11.85 27.54 5.79
CA ASP A 663 10.78 27.67 6.78
C ASP A 663 10.67 29.12 7.27
N ALA A 664 9.45 29.66 7.30
CA ALA A 664 9.20 31.05 7.66
C ALA A 664 9.56 31.34 9.12
N SER A 665 9.25 30.43 10.07
CA SER A 665 9.57 30.66 11.48
C SER A 665 11.08 30.74 11.70
N THR A 666 11.83 29.81 11.09
CA THR A 666 13.28 29.72 11.19
C THR A 666 13.95 30.93 10.55
N SER A 667 13.60 31.25 9.30
CA SER A 667 14.20 32.37 8.56
C SER A 667 13.91 33.72 9.22
N LEU A 668 12.67 33.99 9.63
CA LEU A 668 12.32 35.24 10.33
C LEU A 668 13.06 35.36 11.68
N SER A 669 13.20 34.25 12.41
CA SER A 669 13.96 34.25 13.68
C SER A 669 15.46 34.52 13.46
N GLN A 670 16.05 34.01 12.38
CA GLN A 670 17.44 34.32 12.00
C GLN A 670 17.60 35.83 11.72
N LEU A 671 16.67 36.43 10.98
CA LEU A 671 16.70 37.87 10.68
C LEU A 671 16.55 38.71 11.95
N VAL A 672 15.61 38.37 12.83
CA VAL A 672 15.43 39.06 14.11
C VAL A 672 16.68 38.95 14.97
N ALA A 673 17.27 37.76 15.08
CA ALA A 673 18.49 37.56 15.85
C ALA A 673 19.64 38.43 15.31
N HIS A 674 19.82 38.49 13.99
CA HIS A 674 20.88 39.30 13.40
C HIS A 674 20.65 40.81 13.58
N LEU A 675 19.43 41.31 13.30
CA LEU A 675 19.04 42.71 13.47
C LEU A 675 19.21 43.21 14.92
N THR A 676 19.04 42.33 15.91
CA THR A 676 19.09 42.67 17.34
C THR A 676 20.45 42.44 17.99
N THR A 677 21.37 41.76 17.31
CA THR A 677 22.73 41.47 17.83
C THR A 677 23.81 42.30 17.14
N ASP A 678 23.67 42.60 15.86
CA ASP A 678 24.62 43.44 15.14
C ASP A 678 24.55 44.91 15.61
N SER A 679 25.67 45.45 16.06
CA SER A 679 25.74 46.81 16.62
C SER A 679 25.43 47.91 15.60
N THR A 680 25.80 47.69 14.34
CA THR A 680 25.64 48.67 13.25
C THR A 680 24.18 48.77 12.85
N LEU A 681 23.53 47.62 12.62
CA LEU A 681 22.11 47.55 12.28
C LEU A 681 21.25 48.12 13.41
N ARG A 682 21.56 47.78 14.67
CA ARG A 682 20.85 48.35 15.83
C ARG A 682 20.93 49.88 15.91
N ALA A 683 22.11 50.45 15.64
CA ALA A 683 22.29 51.89 15.65
C ALA A 683 21.44 52.56 14.55
N GLN A 684 21.41 51.96 13.36
CA GLN A 684 20.60 52.43 12.24
C GLN A 684 19.09 52.35 12.52
N LEU A 685 18.63 51.22 13.06
CA LEU A 685 17.24 50.99 13.48
C LEU A 685 16.81 51.87 14.67
N SER A 686 17.75 52.45 15.40
CA SER A 686 17.46 53.37 16.52
C SER A 686 17.65 54.85 16.16
N SER A 687 17.88 55.15 14.88
CA SER A 687 18.06 56.53 14.39
C SER A 687 16.79 57.38 14.57
N PRO A 688 16.91 58.72 14.64
CA PRO A 688 15.75 59.60 14.75
C PRO A 688 14.72 59.41 13.62
N SER A 689 15.17 59.15 12.38
CA SER A 689 14.29 58.86 11.25
C SER A 689 13.54 57.55 11.44
N ALA A 690 14.22 56.49 11.90
CA ALA A 690 13.59 55.20 12.20
C ALA A 690 12.53 55.32 13.31
N LEU A 691 12.82 56.06 14.38
CA LEU A 691 11.84 56.33 15.45
C LEU A 691 10.64 57.12 14.92
N GLN A 692 10.85 58.08 14.01
CA GLN A 692 9.75 58.82 13.37
C GLN A 692 8.87 57.89 12.52
N ARG A 693 9.46 56.96 11.75
CA ARG A 693 8.71 55.95 10.99
C ARG A 693 7.82 55.09 11.89
N ARG A 694 8.34 54.64 13.04
CA ARG A 694 7.55 53.90 14.05
C ARG A 694 6.35 54.71 14.55
N GLN A 695 6.55 55.97 14.89
CA GLN A 695 5.47 56.85 15.37
C GLN A 695 4.41 57.09 14.28
N ASN A 696 4.83 57.27 13.03
CA ASN A 696 3.92 57.46 11.90
C ASN A 696 3.07 56.20 11.68
N LEU A 697 3.68 55.03 11.75
CA LEU A 697 2.98 53.75 11.63
C LEU A 697 1.93 53.57 12.75
N GLN A 698 2.27 53.87 14.00
CA GLN A 698 1.33 53.83 15.13
C GLN A 698 0.12 54.76 14.92
N LYS A 699 0.35 55.98 14.43
CA LYS A 699 -0.74 56.92 14.12
C LYS A 699 -1.62 56.43 12.97
N SER A 700 -1.01 55.91 11.90
CA SER A 700 -1.73 55.37 10.74
C SER A 700 -2.61 54.18 11.15
N HIS A 701 -2.09 53.28 11.99
CA HIS A 701 -2.83 52.15 12.51
C HIS A 701 -4.03 52.58 13.37
N ALA A 702 -3.84 53.52 14.29
CA ALA A 702 -4.94 54.05 15.10
C ALA A 702 -6.06 54.66 14.24
N ALA A 703 -5.69 55.48 13.24
CA ALA A 703 -6.65 56.05 12.30
C ALA A 703 -7.36 54.98 11.45
N PHE A 704 -6.64 53.90 11.07
CA PHE A 704 -7.24 52.78 10.37
C PHE A 704 -8.28 52.08 11.25
N LEU A 705 -7.97 51.77 12.51
CA LEU A 705 -8.92 51.16 13.45
C LEU A 705 -10.18 52.03 13.67
N GLU A 706 -10.01 53.34 13.82
CA GLU A 706 -11.13 54.29 13.93
C GLU A 706 -12.02 54.25 12.68
N SER A 707 -11.41 54.19 11.48
CA SER A 707 -12.16 54.08 10.23
C SER A 707 -12.99 52.79 10.15
N LEU A 708 -12.45 51.69 10.68
CA LEU A 708 -13.15 50.41 10.72
C LEU A 708 -14.30 50.45 11.73
N ASP A 709 -14.12 51.07 12.90
CA ASP A 709 -15.20 51.24 13.88
C ASP A 709 -16.33 52.12 13.32
N ALA A 710 -16.01 53.16 12.53
CA ALA A 710 -17.01 53.97 11.84
C ALA A 710 -17.84 53.14 10.82
N LYS A 711 -17.21 52.26 10.04
CA LYS A 711 -17.91 51.35 9.10
C LYS A 711 -18.89 50.43 9.82
N ALA A 712 -18.60 50.01 11.06
CA ALA A 712 -19.46 49.12 11.83
C ALA A 712 -20.74 49.80 12.37
N LEU A 713 -20.86 51.13 12.28
CA LEU A 713 -22.06 51.87 12.69
C LEU A 713 -23.18 51.83 11.63
N VAL A 714 -22.86 51.44 10.38
CA VAL A 714 -23.84 51.36 9.29
C VAL A 714 -24.84 50.21 9.55
N GLY A 715 -26.13 50.54 9.52
CA GLY A 715 -27.22 49.58 9.81
C GLY A 715 -27.58 49.44 11.30
N ASN A 716 -26.93 50.20 12.19
CA ASN A 716 -27.14 50.13 13.64
C ASN A 716 -28.39 50.92 14.15
N ALA A 717 -29.22 51.44 13.24
CA ALA A 717 -30.47 52.12 13.61
C ALA A 717 -31.54 51.11 14.06
N GLU A 718 -32.46 51.53 14.93
CA GLU A 718 -33.59 50.72 15.37
C GLU A 718 -34.47 50.34 14.15
N GLY A 719 -34.67 49.03 13.92
CA GLY A 719 -35.34 48.50 12.72
C GLY A 719 -34.50 48.44 11.44
N GLY A 720 -33.23 48.90 11.48
CA GLY A 720 -32.31 48.81 10.34
C GLY A 720 -31.83 47.38 10.07
N ARG A 721 -31.55 47.06 8.80
CA ARG A 721 -30.86 45.82 8.42
C ARG A 721 -29.39 45.89 8.84
N PRO A 722 -28.84 44.84 9.46
CA PRO A 722 -27.45 44.85 9.88
C PRO A 722 -26.51 44.80 8.67
N SER A 723 -25.42 45.57 8.69
CA SER A 723 -24.36 45.42 7.69
C SER A 723 -23.41 44.27 8.06
N SER A 724 -22.69 43.70 7.09
CA SER A 724 -21.63 42.72 7.35
C SER A 724 -20.60 43.21 8.38
N ALA A 725 -20.32 44.52 8.35
CA ALA A 725 -19.38 45.14 9.26
C ALA A 725 -19.90 45.17 10.70
N LEU A 726 -21.17 45.56 10.89
CA LEU A 726 -21.85 45.52 12.18
C LEU A 726 -21.92 44.11 12.74
N VAL A 727 -22.30 43.11 11.92
CA VAL A 727 -22.37 41.70 12.33
C VAL A 727 -21.02 41.23 12.88
N CYS A 728 -19.94 41.40 12.11
CA CYS A 728 -18.60 40.96 12.51
C CYS A 728 -18.07 41.71 13.75
N ALA A 729 -18.32 43.03 13.84
CA ALA A 729 -17.93 43.82 15.01
C ALA A 729 -18.68 43.40 16.28
N THR A 730 -19.98 43.06 16.14
CA THR A 730 -20.79 42.54 17.25
C THR A 730 -20.30 41.16 17.69
N LEU A 731 -19.96 40.26 16.76
CA LEU A 731 -19.35 38.97 17.08
C LEU A 731 -18.03 39.15 17.84
N ARG A 732 -17.13 40.02 17.35
CA ARG A 732 -15.86 40.36 18.02
C ARG A 732 -16.07 40.88 19.45
N LYS A 733 -17.09 41.72 19.65
CA LYS A 733 -17.39 42.33 20.96
C LYS A 733 -18.04 41.36 21.96
N THR A 734 -18.86 40.45 21.47
CA THR A 734 -19.71 39.58 22.30
C THR A 734 -19.03 38.26 22.63
N LEU A 735 -18.21 37.74 21.73
CA LEU A 735 -17.58 36.44 21.86
C LEU A 735 -16.20 36.53 22.56
N PRO A 736 -15.74 35.45 23.21
CA PRO A 736 -14.41 35.39 23.80
C PRO A 736 -13.28 35.69 22.79
N ARG A 737 -12.17 36.29 23.25
CA ARG A 737 -11.01 36.65 22.41
C ARG A 737 -10.39 35.44 21.68
N ASP A 738 -10.49 34.26 22.25
CA ASP A 738 -9.97 33.00 21.72
C ASP A 738 -10.99 32.23 20.85
N THR A 739 -12.09 32.89 20.48
CA THR A 739 -13.05 32.38 19.48
C THR A 739 -12.34 32.16 18.15
N ILE A 740 -12.64 31.04 17.50
CA ILE A 740 -12.07 30.69 16.20
C ILE A 740 -13.13 30.89 15.13
N TYR A 741 -12.83 31.76 14.17
CA TYR A 741 -13.68 32.08 13.04
C TYR A 741 -13.23 31.28 11.81
N THR A 742 -14.13 30.44 11.30
CA THR A 742 -14.00 29.79 9.99
C THR A 742 -14.80 30.60 8.97
N VAL A 743 -14.11 31.26 8.04
CA VAL A 743 -14.74 32.32 7.22
C VAL A 743 -14.74 31.94 5.74
N GLU A 744 -15.91 31.85 5.12
CA GLU A 744 -16.09 31.59 3.68
C GLU A 744 -17.23 32.47 3.12
N ALA A 745 -17.09 33.78 3.35
CA ALA A 745 -18.03 34.80 2.91
C ALA A 745 -17.46 35.58 1.72
N VAL A 746 -17.20 34.92 0.59
CA VAL A 746 -16.46 35.41 -0.61
C VAL A 746 -16.54 36.93 -0.83
N THR A 747 -17.73 37.47 -1.07
CA THR A 747 -17.95 38.91 -1.33
C THR A 747 -17.62 39.81 -0.14
N ASN A 748 -17.94 39.35 1.08
CA ASN A 748 -17.77 40.10 2.32
C ASN A 748 -16.48 39.75 3.07
N PHE A 749 -15.59 38.94 2.47
CA PHE A 749 -14.44 38.36 3.15
C PHE A 749 -13.51 39.42 3.75
N LEU A 750 -13.22 40.47 2.97
CA LEU A 750 -12.38 41.60 3.42
C LEU A 750 -13.01 42.32 4.62
N ILE A 751 -14.34 42.50 4.60
CA ILE A 751 -15.08 43.13 5.69
C ILE A 751 -15.01 42.23 6.94
N CYS A 752 -15.18 40.92 6.79
CA CYS A 752 -15.03 39.97 7.89
C CYS A 752 -13.63 40.04 8.49
N HIS A 753 -12.58 40.01 7.68
CA HIS A 753 -11.20 40.09 8.16
C HIS A 753 -10.92 41.42 8.90
N GLU A 754 -11.32 42.56 8.31
CA GLU A 754 -11.17 43.89 8.92
C GLU A 754 -11.95 44.06 10.23
N GLN A 755 -13.14 43.47 10.34
CA GLN A 755 -14.03 43.71 11.47
C GLN A 755 -13.90 42.69 12.59
N LEU A 756 -13.48 41.46 12.29
CA LEU A 756 -13.18 40.49 13.34
C LEU A 756 -11.90 40.85 14.10
N ARG A 757 -10.91 41.48 13.43
CA ARG A 757 -9.66 41.97 14.05
C ARG A 757 -9.02 40.93 14.97
N THR A 758 -8.81 39.73 14.45
CA THR A 758 -8.23 38.64 15.25
C THR A 758 -6.80 38.98 15.68
N THR A 759 -6.47 38.65 16.92
CA THR A 759 -5.18 38.99 17.54
C THR A 759 -4.38 37.77 17.98
N LEU A 760 -4.98 36.57 17.93
CA LEU A 760 -4.34 35.33 18.35
C LEU A 760 -4.15 34.41 17.14
N PRO A 761 -2.96 33.83 16.90
CA PRO A 761 -2.76 32.85 15.83
C PRO A 761 -3.77 31.71 15.92
N GLY A 762 -4.29 31.26 14.77
CA GLY A 762 -5.28 30.18 14.69
C GLY A 762 -6.72 30.57 15.02
N THR A 763 -7.03 31.87 15.21
CA THR A 763 -8.41 32.34 15.45
C THR A 763 -9.16 32.82 14.21
N PHE A 764 -8.49 32.88 13.06
CA PHE A 764 -9.11 33.10 11.75
C PHE A 764 -8.60 32.02 10.80
N ILE A 765 -9.49 31.24 10.21
CA ILE A 765 -9.17 30.11 9.33
C ILE A 765 -10.10 30.13 8.11
N ASN A 766 -9.53 29.87 6.93
CA ASN A 766 -10.19 29.65 5.65
C ASN A 766 -9.47 28.50 4.92
N CYS A 767 -10.12 27.92 3.91
CA CYS A 767 -9.57 26.81 3.12
C CYS A 767 -8.28 27.16 2.34
N GLY A 768 -8.05 28.44 2.04
CA GLY A 768 -6.92 28.92 1.24
C GLY A 768 -6.99 28.54 -0.25
N GLY A 769 -7.97 27.74 -0.67
CA GLY A 769 -8.21 27.36 -2.06
C GLY A 769 -9.39 28.11 -2.70
N GLY A 770 -9.60 27.90 -3.99
CA GLY A 770 -10.69 28.53 -4.74
C GLY A 770 -12.03 27.79 -4.70
N GLY A 771 -12.10 26.63 -4.06
CA GLY A 771 -13.30 25.79 -4.02
C GLY A 771 -14.27 26.24 -2.94
N LEU A 772 -15.54 26.46 -3.29
CA LEU A 772 -16.59 26.85 -2.35
C LEU A 772 -17.23 25.64 -1.65
N GLY A 773 -17.60 25.81 -0.38
CA GLY A 773 -18.30 24.82 0.44
C GLY A 773 -17.47 24.23 1.59
N TRP A 774 -16.23 24.68 1.78
CA TRP A 774 -15.34 24.10 2.79
C TRP A 774 -15.78 24.36 4.23
N SER A 775 -16.28 25.56 4.52
CA SER A 775 -16.44 26.06 5.89
C SER A 775 -17.42 25.25 6.74
N GLY A 776 -18.39 24.56 6.13
CA GLY A 776 -19.31 23.70 6.86
C GLY A 776 -18.59 22.54 7.55
N GLY A 777 -17.93 21.68 6.78
CA GLY A 777 -17.10 20.60 7.34
C GLY A 777 -15.89 21.12 8.10
N GLY A 778 -15.22 22.16 7.58
CA GLY A 778 -14.05 22.79 8.19
C GLY A 778 -14.31 23.26 9.63
N ALA A 779 -15.45 23.91 9.89
CA ALA A 779 -15.85 24.34 11.23
C ALA A 779 -15.98 23.17 12.21
N LEU A 780 -16.59 22.06 11.79
CA LEU A 780 -16.71 20.87 12.63
C LEU A 780 -15.33 20.25 12.92
N GLY A 781 -14.45 20.21 11.91
CA GLY A 781 -13.06 19.73 12.07
C GLY A 781 -12.25 20.57 13.06
N VAL A 782 -12.32 21.90 12.93
CA VAL A 782 -11.70 22.85 13.86
C VAL A 782 -12.27 22.67 15.26
N LYS A 783 -13.59 22.49 15.40
CA LYS A 783 -14.23 22.27 16.69
C LYS A 783 -13.71 21.00 17.36
N LEU A 784 -13.66 19.87 16.65
CA LEU A 784 -13.09 18.62 17.13
C LEU A 784 -11.63 18.78 17.59
N ALA A 785 -10.80 19.48 16.82
CA ALA A 785 -9.41 19.76 17.19
C ALA A 785 -9.31 20.57 18.49
N THR A 786 -10.13 21.61 18.62
CA THR A 786 -10.10 22.50 19.78
C THR A 786 -10.60 21.81 21.03
N ASP A 787 -11.68 21.03 20.94
CA ASP A 787 -12.21 20.26 22.06
C ASP A 787 -11.23 19.17 22.50
N ALA A 788 -10.56 18.48 21.57
CA ALA A 788 -9.52 17.51 21.90
C ALA A 788 -8.37 18.16 22.69
N ALA A 789 -7.92 19.35 22.28
CA ALA A 789 -6.90 20.10 22.99
C ALA A 789 -7.37 20.60 24.37
N ASP A 790 -8.64 20.98 24.50
CA ASP A 790 -9.21 21.47 25.76
C ASP A 790 -9.43 20.33 26.76
N ILE A 791 -9.89 19.16 26.29
CA ILE A 791 -9.99 17.92 27.09
C ILE A 791 -8.60 17.54 27.62
N ALA A 792 -7.58 17.54 26.76
CA ALA A 792 -6.21 17.19 27.16
C ALA A 792 -5.63 18.12 28.24
N LYS A 793 -6.05 19.40 28.26
CA LYS A 793 -5.56 20.41 29.22
C LYS A 793 -6.40 20.52 30.48
N THR A 794 -7.71 20.37 30.38
CA THR A 794 -8.67 20.76 31.43
C THR A 794 -9.65 19.65 31.83
N GLY A 795 -9.70 18.56 31.06
CA GLY A 795 -10.68 17.48 31.21
C GLY A 795 -12.09 17.85 30.74
N LYS A 796 -12.29 19.02 30.14
CA LYS A 796 -13.60 19.50 29.66
C LYS A 796 -13.56 19.80 28.17
N SER A 797 -14.59 19.40 27.45
CA SER A 797 -14.85 19.83 26.07
C SER A 797 -15.60 21.17 26.05
N ASN A 798 -15.80 21.71 24.85
CA ASN A 798 -16.62 22.88 24.59
C ASN A 798 -16.22 24.15 25.34
N GLN A 799 -14.91 24.38 25.51
CA GLN A 799 -14.40 25.58 26.18
C GLN A 799 -14.28 26.77 25.22
N ARG A 800 -13.94 26.51 23.95
CA ARG A 800 -13.79 27.53 22.91
C ARG A 800 -14.95 27.54 21.92
N MET A 801 -15.35 28.75 21.53
CA MET A 801 -16.35 28.98 20.49
C MET A 801 -15.73 28.81 19.11
N VAL A 802 -16.40 28.07 18.24
CA VAL A 802 -16.09 27.99 16.81
C VAL A 802 -17.27 28.58 16.04
N VAL A 803 -16.98 29.58 15.22
CA VAL A 803 -17.99 30.33 14.45
C VAL A 803 -17.72 30.14 12.96
N GLN A 804 -18.69 29.60 12.25
CA GLN A 804 -18.71 29.59 10.79
C GLN A 804 -19.36 30.88 10.29
N ILE A 805 -18.63 31.69 9.53
CA ILE A 805 -19.18 32.86 8.83
C ILE A 805 -19.18 32.56 7.34
N VAL A 806 -20.35 32.42 6.74
CA VAL A 806 -20.48 31.84 5.41
C VAL A 806 -21.44 32.65 4.54
N GLY A 807 -21.08 32.82 3.27
CA GLY A 807 -21.98 33.38 2.26
C GLY A 807 -23.04 32.35 1.86
N ASP A 808 -24.21 32.82 1.45
CA ASP A 808 -25.33 31.98 1.03
C ASP A 808 -25.00 30.92 -0.05
N GLY A 809 -24.27 31.30 -1.11
CA GLY A 809 -23.81 30.36 -2.14
C GLY A 809 -22.89 29.28 -1.55
N SER A 810 -21.87 29.70 -0.79
CA SER A 810 -20.94 28.78 -0.11
C SER A 810 -21.65 27.86 0.88
N TYR A 811 -22.68 28.35 1.55
CA TYR A 811 -23.49 27.55 2.48
C TYR A 811 -24.16 26.38 1.76
N LEU A 812 -24.77 26.60 0.59
CA LEU A 812 -25.36 25.52 -0.21
C LEU A 812 -24.30 24.52 -0.70
N PHE A 813 -23.13 25.01 -1.14
CA PHE A 813 -22.03 24.15 -1.57
C PHE A 813 -21.40 23.35 -0.42
N SER A 814 -21.64 23.74 0.83
CA SER A 814 -21.14 23.03 2.01
C SER A 814 -21.95 21.79 2.41
N PHE A 815 -23.00 21.44 1.65
CA PHE A 815 -23.88 20.31 1.95
C PHE A 815 -24.47 20.39 3.37
N PRO A 816 -25.30 21.41 3.68
CA PRO A 816 -25.78 21.66 5.03
C PRO A 816 -26.56 20.48 5.62
N SER A 817 -27.23 19.68 4.78
CA SER A 817 -27.85 18.41 5.19
C SER A 817 -26.85 17.46 5.86
N SER A 818 -25.67 17.28 5.27
CA SER A 818 -24.61 16.46 5.82
C SER A 818 -23.95 17.13 7.03
N VAL A 819 -23.66 18.43 6.97
CA VAL A 819 -22.99 19.17 8.06
C VAL A 819 -23.77 19.09 9.36
N TYR A 820 -25.06 19.46 9.34
CA TYR A 820 -25.85 19.52 10.57
C TYR A 820 -26.32 18.15 11.07
N TRP A 821 -26.46 17.16 10.18
CA TRP A 821 -26.63 15.78 10.61
C TRP A 821 -25.40 15.27 11.37
N ILE A 822 -24.18 15.51 10.86
CA ILE A 822 -22.93 15.13 11.55
C ILE A 822 -22.81 15.87 12.89
N SER A 823 -23.01 17.19 12.88
CA SER A 823 -22.93 18.03 14.07
C SER A 823 -23.84 17.53 15.19
N GLN A 824 -25.11 17.20 14.85
CA GLN A 824 -26.08 16.65 15.79
C GLN A 824 -25.69 15.24 16.25
N ARG A 825 -25.34 14.34 15.31
CA ARG A 825 -25.05 12.94 15.60
C ARG A 825 -23.87 12.76 16.55
N TYR A 826 -22.83 13.59 16.38
CA TYR A 826 -21.59 13.48 17.14
C TYR A 826 -21.42 14.56 18.21
N GLY A 827 -22.42 15.43 18.41
CA GLY A 827 -22.38 16.50 19.41
C GLY A 827 -21.22 17.47 19.19
N ILE A 828 -21.07 17.99 17.96
CA ILE A 828 -20.01 18.93 17.57
C ILE A 828 -20.63 20.33 17.41
N PRO A 829 -20.72 21.14 18.49
CA PRO A 829 -21.46 22.39 18.47
C PRO A 829 -20.66 23.51 17.78
N VAL A 830 -21.28 24.13 16.78
CA VAL A 830 -20.75 25.31 16.08
C VAL A 830 -21.83 26.40 15.96
N LEU A 831 -21.40 27.66 15.93
CA LEU A 831 -22.26 28.80 15.61
C LEU A 831 -22.10 29.18 14.15
N THR A 832 -23.15 29.09 13.34
CA THR A 832 -23.13 29.50 11.94
C THR A 832 -23.84 30.84 11.77
N ILE A 833 -23.15 31.79 11.14
CA ILE A 833 -23.65 33.11 10.75
C ILE A 833 -23.68 33.16 9.22
N LEU A 834 -24.89 33.20 8.65
CA LEU A 834 -25.07 33.33 7.21
C LEU A 834 -25.25 34.79 6.82
N ASN A 835 -24.59 35.16 5.73
CA ASN A 835 -24.55 36.52 5.23
C ASN A 835 -25.13 36.55 3.80
N ILE A 836 -26.35 37.08 3.62
CA ILE A 836 -27.22 36.87 2.44
C ILE A 836 -26.98 37.89 1.30
N SER A 837 -27.04 37.45 0.03
CA SER A 837 -27.15 38.32 -1.15
C SER A 837 -28.08 37.82 -2.27
N PHE A 838 -28.55 36.55 -2.28
CA PHE A 838 -29.48 36.05 -3.30
C PHE A 838 -30.96 36.38 -3.01
N GLU A 839 -31.73 36.76 -4.03
CA GLU A 839 -33.16 37.05 -3.93
C GLU A 839 -33.98 36.35 -5.05
N PRO A 840 -34.98 35.51 -4.73
CA PRO A 840 -35.41 35.09 -3.39
C PRO A 840 -34.50 33.99 -2.80
N PRO A 841 -34.08 34.10 -1.53
CA PRO A 841 -33.28 33.05 -0.89
C PRO A 841 -34.14 31.89 -0.36
N PRO A 842 -33.63 30.65 -0.35
CA PRO A 842 -34.16 29.57 0.49
C PRO A 842 -34.20 29.98 1.97
N ASN A 843 -35.04 29.30 2.75
CA ASN A 843 -34.97 29.43 4.21
C ASN A 843 -33.84 28.55 4.77
N TYR A 844 -32.63 29.09 4.85
CA TYR A 844 -31.44 28.34 5.27
C TYR A 844 -31.52 27.85 6.72
N SER A 845 -32.17 28.61 7.59
CA SER A 845 -32.39 28.22 8.99
C SER A 845 -33.27 26.96 9.10
N GLU A 846 -34.31 26.84 8.26
CA GLU A 846 -35.15 25.63 8.23
C GLU A 846 -34.46 24.45 7.54
N ILE A 847 -33.56 24.68 6.57
CA ILE A 847 -32.71 23.61 6.00
C ILE A 847 -31.83 23.01 7.10
N ALA A 848 -31.18 23.84 7.91
CA ALA A 848 -30.37 23.38 9.04
C ALA A 848 -31.21 22.62 10.07
N ARG A 849 -32.40 23.15 10.40
CA ARG A 849 -33.33 22.52 11.35
C ARG A 849 -33.81 21.16 10.86
N ALA A 850 -34.15 21.03 9.58
CA ALA A 850 -34.54 19.74 9.00
C ALA A 850 -33.37 18.75 9.02
N ALA A 851 -32.16 19.21 8.68
CA ALA A 851 -30.95 18.38 8.65
C ALA A 851 -30.55 17.82 10.02
N SER A 852 -30.82 18.55 11.10
CA SER A 852 -30.56 18.14 12.47
C SER A 852 -31.75 17.44 13.16
N ASP A 853 -32.80 17.08 12.43
CA ASP A 853 -34.04 16.53 12.98
C ASP A 853 -34.65 17.43 14.09
N GLY A 854 -34.61 18.75 13.91
CA GLY A 854 -35.07 19.74 14.88
C GLY A 854 -34.11 20.06 16.03
N HIS A 855 -33.00 19.33 16.19
CA HIS A 855 -32.06 19.47 17.30
C HIS A 855 -30.97 20.53 17.02
N ILE A 856 -31.39 21.74 16.66
CA ILE A 856 -30.51 22.88 16.44
C ILE A 856 -31.28 24.17 16.74
N PHE A 857 -30.60 25.19 17.27
CA PHE A 857 -31.20 26.52 17.27
C PHE A 857 -31.04 27.13 15.89
N ALA A 858 -32.14 27.52 15.25
CA ALA A 858 -32.11 28.12 13.94
C ALA A 858 -33.07 29.31 13.90
N ALA A 859 -32.56 30.47 13.50
CA ALA A 859 -33.35 31.69 13.43
C ALA A 859 -33.00 32.49 12.17
N ARG A 860 -34.01 33.12 11.58
CA ARG A 860 -33.86 34.12 10.53
C ARG A 860 -34.04 35.49 11.12
N VAL A 861 -33.11 36.39 10.85
CA VAL A 861 -33.09 37.75 11.42
C VAL A 861 -32.98 38.78 10.29
N ALA A 862 -33.80 39.82 10.36
CA ALA A 862 -33.85 40.88 9.36
C ALA A 862 -33.45 42.25 9.91
N THR A 863 -33.46 42.44 11.23
CA THR A 863 -33.06 43.70 11.86
C THR A 863 -31.91 43.51 12.83
N THR A 864 -31.17 44.59 13.10
CA THR A 864 -30.08 44.61 14.09
C THR A 864 -30.55 44.18 15.48
N ALA A 865 -31.77 44.55 15.89
CA ALA A 865 -32.33 44.16 17.19
C ALA A 865 -32.60 42.65 17.27
N GLU A 866 -33.20 42.07 16.22
CA GLU A 866 -33.41 40.63 16.10
C GLU A 866 -32.08 39.86 16.10
N PHE A 867 -31.08 40.34 15.37
CA PHE A 867 -29.75 39.74 15.33
C PHE A 867 -29.11 39.68 16.73
N ASN A 868 -29.13 40.79 17.48
CA ASN A 868 -28.56 40.83 18.83
C ASN A 868 -29.27 39.87 19.80
N ALA A 869 -30.61 39.79 19.73
CA ALA A 869 -31.39 38.88 20.56
C ALA A 869 -31.11 37.41 20.19
N ALA A 870 -31.16 37.06 18.91
CA ALA A 870 -30.91 35.71 18.42
C ALA A 870 -29.45 35.27 18.66
N LEU A 871 -28.49 36.18 18.57
CA LEU A 871 -27.08 35.89 18.86
C LEU A 871 -26.87 35.48 20.33
N ALA A 872 -27.50 36.18 21.28
CA ALA A 872 -27.39 35.83 22.69
C ALA A 872 -27.93 34.40 22.98
N GLU A 873 -29.06 34.05 22.35
CA GLU A 873 -29.65 32.71 22.47
C GLU A 873 -28.79 31.64 21.76
N ALA A 874 -28.28 31.95 20.57
CA ALA A 874 -27.41 31.07 19.80
C ALA A 874 -26.11 30.75 20.57
N ILE A 875 -25.49 31.75 21.20
CA ILE A 875 -24.28 31.56 22.03
C ILE A 875 -24.57 30.60 23.19
N LYS A 876 -25.65 30.84 23.94
CA LYS A 876 -26.06 29.99 25.05
C LYS A 876 -26.31 28.54 24.58
N THR A 877 -26.92 28.38 23.42
CA THR A 877 -27.22 27.08 22.82
C THR A 877 -25.94 26.32 22.47
N VAL A 878 -24.98 26.97 21.80
CA VAL A 878 -23.67 26.39 21.46
C VAL A 878 -22.88 26.01 22.71
N GLN A 879 -22.88 26.86 23.73
CA GLN A 879 -22.26 26.54 25.02
C GLN A 879 -22.92 25.34 25.73
N SER A 880 -24.20 25.10 25.49
CA SER A 880 -24.91 23.92 26.01
C SER A 880 -24.65 22.63 25.23
N GLY A 881 -23.87 22.69 24.14
CA GLY A 881 -23.49 21.52 23.34
C GLY A 881 -24.32 21.32 22.07
N ILE A 882 -25.14 22.29 21.67
CA ILE A 882 -26.02 22.20 20.49
C ILE A 882 -25.64 23.29 19.50
N SER A 883 -25.52 22.96 18.21
CA SER A 883 -25.22 23.95 17.18
C SER A 883 -26.30 25.02 17.04
N ALA A 884 -25.93 26.16 16.47
CA ALA A 884 -26.85 27.26 16.20
C ALA A 884 -26.60 27.85 14.81
N VAL A 885 -27.67 28.26 14.11
CA VAL A 885 -27.64 28.86 12.78
C VAL A 885 -28.44 30.15 12.77
N LEU A 886 -27.79 31.25 12.42
CA LEU A 886 -28.41 32.56 12.22
C LEU A 886 -28.37 32.93 10.74
N ASP A 887 -29.56 32.97 10.14
CA ASP A 887 -29.79 33.43 8.77
C ASP A 887 -29.98 34.95 8.77
N VAL A 888 -28.91 35.71 8.53
CA VAL A 888 -28.87 37.18 8.70
C VAL A 888 -29.09 37.90 7.36
N ALA A 889 -30.23 38.57 7.23
CA ALA A 889 -30.49 39.42 6.07
C ALA A 889 -29.75 40.75 6.20
N ILE A 890 -28.64 40.88 5.48
CA ILE A 890 -27.80 42.08 5.49
C ILE A 890 -28.31 43.18 4.54
N SER A 891 -27.85 44.41 4.82
CA SER A 891 -28.16 45.63 4.06
C SER A 891 -27.44 45.75 2.73
#